data_AF-A0AAW3JT20-F1
#
_entry.id   AF-A0AAW3JT20-F1
#
_cell.length_a   1.000
_cell.length_b   1.000
_cell.length_c   1.000
_cell.angle_alpha   90.00
_cell.angle_beta   90.00
_cell.angle_gamma   90.00
#
_symmetry.space_group_name_H-M   'P 1'
#
loop_
_entity.id
_entity.type
_entity.pdbx_description
1 polymer ?
#
loop_
_entity_poly.entity_id
_entity_poly.type
_entity_poly.pdbx_seq_one_letter_code
_entity_poly.pdbx_strand_id
1 'polypeptide(L)'
;MDYNENEFKEKANRKARRIWFVFAILLSANYGSDVSKGLNTASYYFVFLALCWIPIIAGEILLRKKGWETDLYKYDLVVGYGIFYTFVISTTESPIAFTYVLPVTSLLVLYKNRKFMIYCGIVNSIIIIISSVYHVMGGYNSAADMKNYQLEFSATVLCYICYVMSIHHLNESDGAMTNSIKADLKRVITTVEKVKKASNSIMSGVSVVREISVENTHSAGVVADGMVTLTDNNTKLENTTDSSVEMTTDISSQVERVAEMIEQMVSLTAESTEHAKTSSTDLESLVETTHAMTDLASDMGQILENFREEFERVKAETGKIEEITEQTTLLALNASIEAARAGEAGRGFGVVAQQISSLSTETQSSSGMIEDALIRLQETSDKMTASMEETINLVQETYKKVTKTGKNVGKINNDSKQLESHIQEIDIAMKEVENSNHQLVDNMDSVSGIVSDMTGCISYSNEMSSRMLSKYEESMTNINDIEKTVEALMCELGIGGFMGVEDIMPGMKVQITMDGASAEVYHGEVEKQKDDRIEVNLPKLNSDLAKDRLCRMQITVGNVLYIWKDAKVVSSASQNSHLFEILVTSRPKIKNRRKYPRMDISNKCKIFVEETGKEIDGQLDNISANGFALLTKESYFKENKGAKIKITIEDFDLPKHNVLEGKVIRCSENEGVFIVGCQMPEDDNEIREYVNNSI
;
A
#
# COMPACT_ATOMS: atom_id res chain seq x y z
N MET A 1 17.12 52.87 -16.26
CA MET A 1 17.61 54.26 -16.35
C MET A 1 18.46 54.27 -17.61
N ASP A 2 17.86 54.62 -18.74
CA ASP A 2 18.52 54.47 -20.04
C ASP A 2 19.61 55.51 -20.19
N TYR A 3 20.84 55.04 -20.43
CA TYR A 3 21.98 55.88 -20.74
C TYR A 3 21.73 56.55 -22.09
N ASN A 4 21.36 57.84 -22.08
CA ASN A 4 21.14 58.59 -23.29
C ASN A 4 22.39 59.42 -23.63
N GLU A 5 23.23 58.89 -24.51
CA GLU A 5 24.48 59.53 -24.96
C GLU A 5 24.22 60.95 -25.54
N ASN A 6 23.08 61.13 -26.20
CA ASN A 6 22.71 62.41 -26.80
C ASN A 6 22.42 63.49 -25.75
N GLU A 7 21.83 63.11 -24.60
CA GLU A 7 21.57 64.03 -23.50
C GLU A 7 22.88 64.54 -22.86
N PHE A 8 23.90 63.68 -22.77
CA PHE A 8 25.22 64.09 -22.29
C PHE A 8 25.94 65.01 -23.26
N LYS A 9 25.89 64.72 -24.57
CA LYS A 9 26.47 65.61 -25.61
C LYS A 9 25.82 66.98 -25.61
N GLU A 10 24.49 67.02 -25.49
CA GLU A 10 23.75 68.28 -25.36
C GLU A 10 24.16 69.08 -24.13
N LYS A 11 24.25 68.44 -22.96
CA LYS A 11 24.69 69.12 -21.72
C LYS A 11 26.11 69.65 -21.82
N ALA A 12 27.02 68.90 -22.47
CA ALA A 12 28.40 69.33 -22.69
C ALA A 12 28.46 70.57 -23.59
N ASN A 13 27.77 70.55 -24.74
CA ASN A 13 27.70 71.67 -25.68
C ASN A 13 27.10 72.93 -25.03
N ARG A 14 25.99 72.78 -24.29
CA ARG A 14 25.34 73.90 -23.58
C ARG A 14 26.25 74.55 -22.54
N LYS A 15 27.00 73.74 -21.78
CA LYS A 15 27.95 74.24 -20.77
C LYS A 15 29.15 74.94 -21.42
N ALA A 16 29.75 74.32 -22.43
CA ALA A 16 30.88 74.89 -23.17
C ALA A 16 30.54 76.26 -23.77
N ARG A 17 29.35 76.39 -24.38
CA ARG A 17 28.85 77.65 -24.91
C ARG A 17 28.72 78.74 -23.84
N ARG A 18 28.06 78.43 -22.72
CA ARG A 18 27.85 79.42 -21.64
C ARG A 18 29.16 79.95 -21.10
N ILE A 19 30.13 79.07 -20.87
CA ILE A 19 31.43 79.45 -20.32
C ILE A 19 32.22 80.24 -21.36
N TRP A 20 32.22 79.84 -22.63
CA TRP A 20 32.90 80.58 -23.70
C TRP A 20 32.32 81.99 -23.89
N PHE A 21 31.00 82.13 -23.81
CA PHE A 21 30.31 83.42 -23.86
C PHE A 21 30.70 84.34 -22.69
N VAL A 22 30.70 83.83 -21.45
CA VAL A 22 31.15 84.58 -20.28
C VAL A 22 32.61 85.01 -20.43
N PHE A 23 33.45 84.11 -20.91
CA PHE A 23 34.87 84.37 -21.14
C PHE A 23 35.09 85.49 -22.18
N ALA A 24 34.34 85.50 -23.29
CA ALA A 24 34.40 86.56 -24.29
C ALA A 24 33.96 87.92 -23.76
N ILE A 25 32.94 87.99 -22.90
CA ILE A 25 32.51 89.23 -22.23
C ILE A 25 33.64 89.79 -21.37
N LEU A 26 34.26 88.94 -20.54
CA LEU A 26 35.34 89.34 -19.64
C LEU A 26 36.55 89.87 -20.41
N LEU A 27 36.96 89.18 -21.48
CA LEU A 27 38.06 89.61 -22.33
C LEU A 27 37.76 90.90 -23.09
N SER A 28 36.53 91.06 -23.60
CA SER A 28 36.09 92.29 -24.27
C SER A 28 36.13 93.47 -23.31
N ALA A 29 35.65 93.30 -22.08
CA ALA A 29 35.69 94.35 -21.05
C ALA A 29 37.13 94.72 -20.65
N ASN A 30 38.03 93.74 -20.52
CA ASN A 30 39.42 93.99 -20.15
C ASN A 30 40.16 94.78 -21.24
N TYR A 31 40.14 94.30 -22.49
CA TYR A 31 40.83 94.98 -23.60
C TYR A 31 40.17 96.31 -23.96
N GLY A 32 38.86 96.48 -23.71
CA GLY A 32 38.18 97.77 -23.86
C GLY A 32 38.63 98.80 -22.82
N SER A 33 38.94 98.36 -21.59
CA SER A 33 39.58 99.19 -20.56
C SER A 33 40.98 99.61 -20.98
N ASP A 34 41.74 98.73 -21.64
CA ASP A 34 43.09 99.06 -22.11
C ASP A 34 43.08 100.12 -23.23
N VAL A 35 42.09 100.11 -24.12
CA VAL A 35 41.89 101.17 -25.11
C VAL A 35 41.55 102.50 -24.46
N SER A 36 40.67 102.51 -23.45
CA SER A 36 40.29 103.75 -22.76
C SER A 36 41.44 104.38 -21.98
N LYS A 37 42.41 103.56 -21.53
CA LYS A 37 43.66 103.98 -20.89
C LYS A 37 44.78 104.35 -21.88
N GLY A 38 44.53 104.22 -23.19
CA GLY A 38 45.51 104.51 -24.24
C GLY A 38 46.60 103.45 -24.44
N LEU A 39 46.44 102.25 -23.85
CA LEU A 39 47.39 101.14 -23.97
C LEU A 39 47.26 100.41 -25.32
N ASN A 40 46.10 100.48 -25.97
CA ASN A 40 45.82 99.85 -27.26
C ASN A 40 45.11 100.81 -28.23
N THR A 41 45.35 100.66 -29.54
CA THR A 41 44.65 101.46 -30.56
C THR A 41 43.21 100.99 -30.75
N ALA A 42 42.31 101.91 -31.12
CA ALA A 42 40.93 101.57 -31.44
C ALA A 42 40.83 100.53 -32.57
N SER A 43 41.72 100.59 -33.57
CA SER A 43 41.78 99.62 -34.67
C SER A 43 42.10 98.21 -34.17
N TYR A 44 43.04 98.05 -33.24
CA TYR A 44 43.38 96.75 -32.66
C TYR A 44 42.20 96.13 -31.92
N TYR A 45 41.48 96.94 -31.15
CA TYR A 45 40.32 96.47 -30.38
C TYR A 45 39.14 96.04 -31.26
N PHE A 46 38.89 96.70 -32.40
CA PHE A 46 37.87 96.23 -33.35
C PHE A 46 38.21 94.87 -33.95
N VAL A 47 39.48 94.62 -34.31
CA VAL A 47 39.93 93.31 -34.81
C VAL A 47 39.83 92.25 -33.72
N PHE A 48 40.23 92.59 -32.49
CA PHE A 48 40.09 91.71 -31.32
C PHE A 48 38.64 91.31 -31.06
N LEU A 49 37.71 92.26 -31.05
CA LEU A 49 36.28 91.99 -30.87
C LEU A 49 35.73 91.11 -31.99
N ALA A 50 36.10 91.37 -33.25
CA ALA A 50 35.67 90.56 -34.38
C ALA A 50 36.13 89.09 -34.22
N LEU A 51 37.42 88.87 -33.93
CA LEU A 51 37.97 87.52 -33.77
C LEU A 51 37.44 86.79 -32.52
N CYS A 52 37.11 87.52 -31.45
CA CYS A 52 36.53 86.94 -30.23
C CYS A 52 35.07 86.52 -30.40
N TRP A 53 34.25 87.37 -31.05
CA TRP A 53 32.80 87.19 -31.12
C TRP A 53 32.31 86.41 -32.34
N ILE A 54 32.98 86.49 -33.50
CA ILE A 54 32.58 85.76 -34.72
C ILE A 54 32.48 84.24 -34.48
N PRO A 55 33.46 83.58 -33.84
CA PRO A 55 33.36 82.16 -33.53
C PRO A 55 32.17 81.78 -32.66
N ILE A 56 31.83 82.61 -31.67
CA ILE A 56 30.69 82.35 -30.77
C ILE A 56 29.37 82.44 -31.54
N ILE A 57 29.25 83.42 -32.43
CA ILE A 57 28.07 83.59 -33.29
C ILE A 57 27.96 82.42 -34.28
N ALA A 58 29.08 82.02 -34.89
CA ALA A 58 29.13 80.85 -35.78
C ALA A 58 28.70 79.56 -35.06
N GLY A 59 29.20 79.34 -33.84
CA GLY A 59 28.83 78.22 -32.99
C GLY A 59 27.35 78.21 -32.57
N GLU A 60 26.76 79.38 -32.27
CA GLU A 60 25.33 79.50 -31.96
C GLU A 60 24.45 79.13 -33.17
N ILE A 61 24.85 79.56 -34.38
CA ILE A 61 24.17 79.18 -35.63
C ILE A 61 24.30 77.67 -35.86
N LEU A 62 25.48 77.11 -35.61
CA LEU A 62 25.74 75.68 -35.77
C LEU A 62 24.85 74.83 -34.85
N LEU A 63 24.77 75.20 -33.56
CA LEU A 63 23.90 74.51 -32.59
C LEU A 63 22.42 74.61 -32.95
N ARG A 64 21.97 75.76 -33.48
CA ARG A 64 20.57 75.96 -33.90
C ARG A 64 20.20 75.19 -35.17
N LYS A 65 21.15 74.99 -36.10
CA LYS A 65 20.90 74.28 -37.36
C LYS A 65 21.05 72.77 -37.25
N LYS A 66 22.03 72.27 -36.49
CA LYS A 66 22.39 70.84 -36.45
C LYS A 66 21.97 70.12 -35.16
N GLY A 67 21.32 70.81 -34.23
CA GLY A 67 20.94 70.25 -32.94
C GLY A 67 21.97 70.53 -31.84
N TRP A 68 21.51 70.50 -30.60
CA TRP A 68 22.34 70.83 -29.43
C TRP A 68 23.30 69.71 -29.06
N GLU A 69 23.09 68.51 -29.56
CA GLU A 69 23.86 67.28 -29.37
C GLU A 69 25.00 67.12 -30.41
N THR A 70 25.13 68.07 -31.34
CA THR A 70 26.06 67.95 -32.46
C THR A 70 27.53 67.85 -32.01
N ASP A 71 28.25 66.87 -32.56
CA ASP A 71 29.67 66.66 -32.29
C ASP A 71 30.59 67.70 -32.97
N LEU A 72 30.03 68.55 -33.85
CA LEU A 72 30.79 69.56 -34.59
C LEU A 72 31.11 70.81 -33.76
N TYR A 73 30.35 71.08 -32.69
CA TYR A 73 30.50 72.29 -31.89
C TYR A 73 31.87 72.37 -31.19
N LYS A 74 32.45 71.23 -30.77
CA LYS A 74 33.80 71.20 -30.19
C LYS A 74 34.88 71.65 -31.18
N TYR A 75 34.71 71.41 -32.48
CA TYR A 75 35.65 71.85 -33.50
C TYR A 75 35.51 73.34 -33.77
N ASP A 76 34.29 73.86 -33.84
CA ASP A 76 34.01 75.30 -33.94
C ASP A 76 34.64 76.08 -32.78
N LEU A 77 34.47 75.56 -31.55
CA LEU A 77 35.06 76.12 -30.35
C LEU A 77 36.59 76.10 -30.41
N VAL A 78 37.24 75.00 -30.80
CA VAL A 78 38.71 74.91 -30.85
C VAL A 78 39.30 75.74 -31.99
N VAL A 79 38.76 75.64 -33.20
CA VAL A 79 39.31 76.33 -34.37
C VAL A 79 39.07 77.83 -34.25
N GLY A 80 37.84 78.23 -33.92
CA GLY A 80 37.48 79.62 -33.75
C GLY A 80 38.25 80.28 -32.60
N TYR A 81 38.36 79.60 -31.45
CA TYR A 81 39.19 80.09 -30.36
C TYR A 81 40.69 80.06 -30.67
N GLY A 82 41.17 79.05 -31.41
CA GLY A 82 42.57 78.92 -31.78
C GLY A 82 43.06 80.08 -32.65
N ILE A 83 42.22 80.56 -33.59
CA ILE A 83 42.50 81.74 -34.40
C ILE A 83 42.58 83.00 -33.51
N PHE A 84 41.60 83.18 -32.63
CA PHE A 84 41.59 84.27 -31.65
C PHE A 84 42.82 84.24 -30.74
N TYR A 85 43.16 83.07 -30.20
CA TYR A 85 44.31 82.87 -29.32
C TYR A 85 45.63 83.16 -30.04
N THR A 86 45.79 82.70 -31.28
CA THR A 86 46.97 82.98 -32.12
C THR A 86 47.14 84.47 -32.35
N PHE A 87 46.06 85.19 -32.63
CA PHE A 87 46.09 86.65 -32.74
C PHE A 87 46.57 87.30 -31.44
N VAL A 88 45.90 87.00 -30.32
CA VAL A 88 46.20 87.61 -29.01
C VAL A 88 47.64 87.39 -28.59
N ILE A 89 48.16 86.16 -28.70
CA ILE A 89 49.53 85.85 -28.26
C ILE A 89 50.60 86.48 -29.17
N SER A 90 50.30 86.64 -30.47
CA SER A 90 51.24 87.24 -31.43
C SER A 90 51.30 88.77 -31.33
N THR A 91 50.25 89.41 -30.81
CA THR A 91 50.13 90.88 -30.78
C THR A 91 50.30 91.49 -29.41
N THR A 92 50.15 90.73 -28.33
CA THR A 92 50.29 91.22 -26.95
C THR A 92 51.73 91.06 -26.44
N GLU A 93 52.17 92.02 -25.64
CA GLU A 93 53.46 91.95 -24.92
C GLU A 93 53.32 91.30 -23.53
N SER A 94 52.12 90.90 -23.13
CA SER A 94 51.86 90.37 -21.79
C SER A 94 52.36 88.92 -21.63
N PRO A 95 53.26 88.62 -20.67
CA PRO A 95 53.78 87.27 -20.43
C PRO A 95 52.75 86.31 -19.81
N ILE A 96 51.53 86.78 -19.54
CA ILE A 96 50.44 85.99 -18.94
C ILE A 96 49.43 85.58 -20.03
N ALA A 97 49.56 86.06 -21.27
CA ALA A 97 48.60 85.83 -22.35
C ALA A 97 48.38 84.34 -22.68
N PHE A 98 49.38 83.49 -22.50
CA PHE A 98 49.25 82.05 -22.71
C PHE A 98 48.16 81.42 -21.82
N THR A 99 47.89 81.99 -20.64
CA THR A 99 46.88 81.47 -19.68
C THR A 99 45.47 81.47 -20.24
N TYR A 100 45.19 82.25 -21.28
CA TYR A 100 43.89 82.25 -21.97
C TYR A 100 43.57 80.90 -22.62
N VAL A 101 44.55 80.03 -22.88
CA VAL A 101 44.27 78.67 -23.37
C VAL A 101 43.64 77.76 -22.31
N LEU A 102 43.85 78.05 -21.02
CA LEU A 102 43.49 77.15 -19.91
C LEU A 102 41.97 77.00 -19.70
N PRO A 103 41.15 78.06 -19.73
CA PRO A 103 39.70 77.91 -19.60
C PRO A 103 39.10 77.06 -20.73
N VAL A 104 39.56 77.28 -21.97
CA VAL A 104 39.05 76.55 -23.15
C VAL A 104 39.48 75.08 -23.11
N THR A 105 40.72 74.79 -22.73
CA THR A 105 41.17 73.39 -22.56
C THR A 105 40.44 72.66 -21.45
N SER A 106 40.09 73.34 -20.36
CA SER A 106 39.23 72.75 -19.32
C SER A 106 37.84 72.37 -19.85
N LEU A 107 37.28 73.14 -20.79
CA LEU A 107 36.00 72.81 -21.43
C LEU A 107 36.10 71.57 -22.32
N LEU A 108 37.28 71.32 -22.92
CA LEU A 108 37.49 70.18 -23.79
C LEU A 108 37.47 68.84 -23.04
N VAL A 109 37.74 68.85 -21.73
CA VAL A 109 37.60 67.68 -20.85
C VAL A 109 36.16 67.16 -20.83
N LEU A 110 35.15 68.03 -20.98
CA LEU A 110 33.73 67.63 -20.97
C LEU A 110 33.36 66.70 -22.13
N TYR A 111 34.09 66.75 -23.24
CA TYR A 111 33.86 65.88 -24.40
C TYR A 111 34.51 64.50 -24.26
N LYS A 112 35.30 64.27 -23.19
CA LYS A 112 35.98 63.01 -22.88
C LYS A 112 36.76 62.38 -24.04
N ASN A 113 37.17 63.18 -25.02
CA ASN A 113 37.86 62.71 -26.22
C ASN A 113 39.38 62.89 -26.10
N ARG A 114 40.06 61.83 -25.66
CA ARG A 114 41.52 61.82 -25.45
C ARG A 114 42.31 62.18 -26.71
N LYS A 115 41.97 61.59 -27.86
CA LYS A 115 42.69 61.83 -29.13
C LYS A 115 42.57 63.28 -29.57
N PHE A 116 41.36 63.85 -29.46
CA PHE A 116 41.10 65.24 -29.77
C PHE A 116 41.86 66.19 -28.83
N MET A 117 41.94 65.87 -27.54
CA MET A 117 42.68 66.68 -26.58
C MET A 117 44.19 66.71 -26.85
N ILE A 118 44.79 65.56 -27.20
CA ILE A 118 46.20 65.47 -27.60
C ILE A 118 46.47 66.33 -28.84
N TYR A 119 45.60 66.24 -29.85
CA TYR A 119 45.72 67.05 -31.07
C TYR A 119 45.69 68.56 -30.76
N CYS A 120 44.76 69.01 -29.93
CA CYS A 120 44.67 70.41 -29.51
C CYS A 120 45.94 70.87 -28.77
N GLY A 121 46.55 69.99 -27.97
CA GLY A 121 47.81 70.28 -27.27
C GLY A 121 48.96 70.50 -28.22
N ILE A 122 49.12 69.62 -29.21
CA ILE A 122 50.17 69.75 -30.23
C ILE A 122 50.01 71.07 -31.00
N VAL A 123 48.79 71.38 -31.46
CA VAL A 123 48.52 72.62 -32.22
C VAL A 123 48.79 73.87 -31.39
N ASN A 124 48.35 73.92 -30.13
CA ASN A 124 48.58 75.10 -29.29
C ASN A 124 50.05 75.25 -28.89
N SER A 125 50.78 74.16 -28.69
CA SER A 125 52.24 74.19 -28.53
C SER A 125 52.94 74.77 -29.76
N ILE A 126 52.49 74.42 -30.97
CA ILE A 126 53.03 75.00 -32.22
C ILE A 126 52.70 76.51 -32.31
N ILE A 127 51.48 76.92 -31.96
CA ILE A 127 51.08 78.34 -31.94
C ILE A 127 51.99 79.16 -31.01
N ILE A 128 52.29 78.65 -29.81
CA ILE A 128 53.20 79.32 -28.86
C ILE A 128 54.60 79.43 -29.47
N ILE A 129 55.15 78.35 -30.04
CA ILE A 129 56.48 78.38 -30.69
C ILE A 129 56.54 79.42 -31.81
N ILE A 130 55.53 79.44 -32.70
CA ILE A 130 55.46 80.40 -33.80
C ILE A 130 55.37 81.84 -33.27
N SER A 131 54.56 82.07 -32.24
CA SER A 131 54.42 83.38 -31.60
C SER A 131 55.72 83.84 -30.95
N SER A 132 56.43 82.96 -30.25
CA SER A 132 57.74 83.27 -29.66
C SER A 132 58.77 83.64 -30.75
N VAL A 133 58.79 82.92 -31.88
CA VAL A 133 59.66 83.25 -33.02
C VAL A 133 59.30 84.61 -33.61
N TYR A 134 58.02 84.93 -33.73
CA TYR A 134 57.55 86.22 -34.24
C TYR A 134 58.00 87.40 -33.36
N HIS A 135 57.88 87.28 -32.03
CA HIS A 135 58.34 88.31 -31.10
C HIS A 135 59.87 88.48 -31.08
N VAL A 136 60.60 87.37 -31.18
CA VAL A 136 62.08 87.37 -31.33
C VAL A 136 62.50 88.12 -32.59
N MET A 137 61.79 87.95 -33.71
CA MET A 137 62.03 88.68 -34.96
C MET A 137 61.65 90.17 -34.87
N GLY A 138 60.66 90.51 -34.02
CA GLY A 138 60.22 91.89 -33.76
C GLY A 138 61.14 92.71 -32.85
N GLY A 139 62.20 92.12 -32.30
CA GLY A 139 63.21 92.81 -31.48
C GLY A 139 63.14 92.52 -29.97
N TYR A 140 62.20 91.68 -29.51
CA TYR A 140 62.01 91.32 -28.10
C TYR A 140 62.89 90.12 -27.71
N ASN A 141 64.18 90.38 -27.49
CA ASN A 141 65.21 89.35 -27.27
C ASN A 141 65.94 89.47 -25.92
N SER A 142 65.30 90.01 -24.88
CA SER A 142 65.92 90.05 -23.55
C SER A 142 66.06 88.65 -22.95
N ALA A 143 67.03 88.46 -22.05
CA ALA A 143 67.14 87.23 -21.27
C ALA A 143 65.87 86.94 -20.44
N ALA A 144 65.10 87.98 -20.07
CA ALA A 144 63.81 87.83 -19.42
C ALA A 144 62.72 87.28 -20.36
N ASP A 145 62.70 87.73 -21.62
CA ASP A 145 61.69 87.31 -22.61
C ASP A 145 61.88 85.84 -23.01
N MET A 146 63.14 85.43 -23.21
CA MET A 146 63.47 84.02 -23.49
C MET A 146 63.04 83.08 -22.36
N LYS A 147 63.18 83.52 -21.09
CA LYS A 147 62.70 82.76 -19.93
C LYS A 147 61.17 82.68 -19.90
N ASN A 148 60.48 83.75 -20.28
CA ASN A 148 59.02 83.76 -20.37
C ASN A 148 58.52 82.78 -21.43
N TYR A 149 59.08 82.76 -22.65
CA TYR A 149 58.68 81.81 -23.69
C TYR A 149 58.90 80.34 -23.29
N GLN A 150 59.99 80.04 -22.58
CA GLN A 150 60.22 78.70 -22.03
C GLN A 150 59.17 78.32 -20.99
N LEU A 151 58.76 79.27 -20.14
CA LEU A 151 57.74 79.05 -19.12
C LEU A 151 56.35 78.88 -19.73
N GLU A 152 56.00 79.66 -20.75
CA GLU A 152 54.73 79.54 -21.49
C GLU A 152 54.58 78.18 -22.17
N PHE A 153 55.63 77.73 -22.87
CA PHE A 153 55.63 76.43 -23.54
C PHE A 153 55.55 75.28 -22.52
N SER A 154 56.41 75.29 -21.50
CA SER A 154 56.44 74.21 -20.50
C SER A 154 55.16 74.14 -19.66
N ALA A 155 54.61 75.28 -19.23
CA ALA A 155 53.36 75.32 -18.49
C ALA A 155 52.18 74.84 -19.34
N THR A 156 52.11 75.22 -20.62
CA THR A 156 51.04 74.78 -21.52
C THR A 156 51.12 73.27 -21.75
N VAL A 157 52.31 72.74 -22.08
CA VAL A 157 52.50 71.29 -22.27
C VAL A 157 52.12 70.51 -21.01
N LEU A 158 52.53 70.98 -19.83
CA LEU A 158 52.18 70.34 -18.56
C LEU A 158 50.67 70.32 -18.32
N CYS A 159 49.97 71.44 -18.57
CA CYS A 159 48.51 71.50 -18.44
C CYS A 159 47.81 70.50 -19.37
N TYR A 160 48.26 70.36 -20.62
CA TYR A 160 47.69 69.39 -21.55
C TYR A 160 47.95 67.93 -21.13
N ILE A 161 49.13 67.62 -20.57
CA ILE A 161 49.42 66.29 -20.01
C ILE A 161 48.44 65.99 -18.86
N CYS A 162 48.24 66.94 -17.93
CA CYS A 162 47.30 66.81 -16.84
C CYS A 162 45.85 66.58 -17.32
N TYR A 163 45.40 67.33 -18.33
CA TYR A 163 44.06 67.13 -18.91
C TYR A 163 43.90 65.79 -19.62
N VAL A 164 44.92 65.34 -20.36
CA VAL A 164 44.90 64.02 -21.04
C VAL A 164 44.85 62.88 -20.02
N MET A 165 45.62 62.97 -18.93
CA MET A 165 45.56 61.99 -17.83
C MET A 165 44.20 62.00 -17.13
N SER A 166 43.62 63.18 -16.91
CA SER A 166 42.29 63.33 -16.28
C SER A 166 41.19 62.66 -17.12
N ILE A 167 41.21 62.85 -18.45
CA ILE A 167 40.26 62.18 -19.37
C ILE A 167 40.47 60.66 -19.36
N HIS A 168 41.71 60.19 -19.28
CA HIS A 168 42.00 58.76 -19.25
C HIS A 168 41.39 58.08 -18.00
N HIS A 169 41.61 58.64 -16.82
CA HIS A 169 41.07 58.12 -15.57
C HIS A 169 39.53 58.17 -15.52
N LEU A 170 38.92 59.25 -16.04
CA LEU A 170 37.46 59.37 -16.15
C LEU A 170 36.86 58.26 -17.03
N ASN A 171 37.47 57.97 -18.18
CA ASN A 171 36.98 56.92 -19.09
C ASN A 171 37.16 55.51 -18.48
N GLU A 172 38.24 55.28 -17.74
CA GLU A 172 38.49 54.01 -17.06
C GLU A 172 37.48 53.77 -15.91
N SER A 173 37.21 54.79 -15.10
CA SER A 173 36.26 54.73 -13.97
C SER A 173 34.82 54.44 -14.44
N ASP A 174 34.34 55.14 -15.48
CA ASP A 174 33.01 54.88 -16.06
C ASP A 174 32.91 53.46 -16.63
N GLY A 175 33.98 52.97 -17.25
CA GLY A 175 34.07 51.59 -17.76
C GLY A 175 34.01 50.55 -16.65
N ALA A 176 34.71 50.78 -15.53
CA ALA A 176 34.67 49.89 -14.37
C ALA A 176 33.28 49.84 -13.73
N MET A 177 32.62 51.00 -13.55
CA MET A 177 31.28 51.09 -12.95
C MET A 177 30.23 50.38 -13.80
N THR A 178 30.23 50.60 -15.12
CA THR A 178 29.28 49.96 -16.04
C THR A 178 29.46 48.43 -16.07
N ASN A 179 30.72 47.95 -16.08
CA ASN A 179 31.00 46.53 -16.01
C ASN A 179 30.56 45.90 -14.67
N SER A 180 30.72 46.62 -13.54
CA SER A 180 30.23 46.14 -12.23
C SER A 180 28.71 45.99 -12.22
N ILE A 181 27.98 47.01 -12.69
CA ILE A 181 26.50 46.97 -12.76
C ILE A 181 26.04 45.80 -13.65
N LYS A 182 26.71 45.57 -14.79
CA LYS A 182 26.40 44.46 -15.68
C LYS A 182 26.66 43.10 -15.01
N ALA A 183 27.73 42.98 -14.24
CA ALA A 183 28.04 41.76 -13.48
C ALA A 183 27.03 41.52 -12.35
N ASP A 184 26.63 42.56 -11.62
CA ASP A 184 25.59 42.51 -10.58
C ASP A 184 24.24 42.07 -11.14
N LEU A 185 23.82 42.67 -12.26
CA LEU A 185 22.58 42.29 -12.93
C LEU A 185 22.61 40.81 -13.35
N LYS A 186 23.72 40.34 -13.92
CA LYS A 186 23.88 38.93 -14.30
C LYS A 186 23.78 38.00 -13.09
N ARG A 187 24.39 38.37 -11.94
CA ARG A 187 24.27 37.61 -10.69
C ARG A 187 22.83 37.54 -10.19
N VAL A 188 22.10 38.66 -10.22
CA VAL A 188 20.69 38.71 -9.82
C VAL A 188 19.84 37.80 -10.70
N ILE A 189 19.97 37.88 -12.03
CA ILE A 189 19.25 37.01 -12.97
C ILE A 189 19.53 35.53 -12.68
N THR A 190 20.80 35.17 -12.55
CA THR A 190 21.20 33.77 -12.29
C THR A 190 20.63 33.26 -10.94
N THR A 191 20.54 34.13 -9.94
CA THR A 191 20.00 33.77 -8.62
C THR A 191 18.49 33.55 -8.70
N VAL A 192 17.77 34.41 -9.42
CA VAL A 192 16.32 34.27 -9.65
C VAL A 192 16.01 32.98 -10.41
N GLU A 193 16.77 32.62 -11.44
CA GLU A 193 16.62 31.35 -12.16
C GLU A 193 16.81 30.13 -11.25
N LYS A 194 17.82 30.17 -10.36
CA LYS A 194 18.05 29.10 -9.38
C LYS A 194 16.89 28.98 -8.40
N VAL A 195 16.36 30.10 -7.90
CA VAL A 195 15.20 30.10 -7.00
C VAL A 195 13.97 29.57 -7.72
N LYS A 196 13.72 29.97 -8.98
CA LYS A 196 12.64 29.41 -9.82
C LYS A 196 12.74 27.89 -9.95
N LYS A 197 13.92 27.36 -10.28
CA LYS A 197 14.14 25.91 -10.41
C LYS A 197 13.90 25.18 -9.08
N ALA A 198 14.34 25.77 -7.97
CA ALA A 198 14.10 25.23 -6.63
C ALA A 198 12.60 25.23 -6.27
N SER A 199 11.87 26.33 -6.51
CA SER A 199 10.42 26.42 -6.27
C SER A 199 9.64 25.40 -7.07
N ASN A 200 9.97 25.20 -8.36
CA ASN A 200 9.33 24.17 -9.18
C ASN A 200 9.60 22.75 -8.64
N SER A 201 10.82 22.49 -8.17
CA SER A 201 11.18 21.20 -7.58
C SER A 201 10.43 20.96 -6.26
N ILE A 202 10.27 21.99 -5.42
CA ILE A 202 9.48 21.92 -4.19
C ILE A 202 8.00 21.65 -4.52
N MET A 203 7.42 22.34 -5.51
CA MET A 203 6.03 22.11 -5.93
C MET A 203 5.80 20.66 -6.41
N SER A 204 6.77 20.10 -7.13
CA SER A 204 6.74 18.68 -7.51
C SER A 204 6.80 17.76 -6.28
N GLY A 205 7.71 18.03 -5.35
CA GLY A 205 7.84 17.28 -4.10
C GLY A 205 6.57 17.31 -3.24
N VAL A 206 5.94 18.48 -3.10
CA VAL A 206 4.68 18.66 -2.37
C VAL A 206 3.55 17.83 -2.99
N SER A 207 3.49 17.75 -4.32
CA SER A 207 2.50 16.92 -5.03
C SER A 207 2.68 15.42 -4.72
N VAL A 208 3.94 14.94 -4.70
CA VAL A 208 4.28 13.56 -4.33
C VAL A 208 3.87 13.28 -2.88
N VAL A 209 4.23 14.16 -1.94
CA VAL A 209 3.91 14.00 -0.52
C VAL A 209 2.40 14.03 -0.28
N ARG A 210 1.65 14.81 -1.06
CA ARG A 210 0.17 14.84 -1.01
C ARG A 210 -0.42 13.49 -1.39
N GLU A 211 0.05 12.90 -2.48
CA GLU A 211 -0.43 11.60 -2.93
C GLU A 211 -0.12 10.50 -1.90
N ILE A 212 1.11 10.47 -1.39
CA ILE A 212 1.52 9.56 -0.31
C ILE A 212 0.66 9.76 0.95
N SER A 213 0.34 11.02 1.31
CA SER A 213 -0.51 11.29 2.47
C SER A 213 -1.96 10.82 2.26
N VAL A 214 -2.50 10.89 1.04
CA VAL A 214 -3.83 10.35 0.71
C VAL A 214 -3.80 8.82 0.80
N GLU A 215 -2.80 8.20 0.20
CA GLU A 215 -2.61 6.75 0.21
C GLU A 215 -2.45 6.22 1.63
N ASN A 216 -1.60 6.85 2.43
CA ASN A 216 -1.41 6.48 3.83
C ASN A 216 -2.66 6.67 4.69
N THR A 217 -3.45 7.72 4.43
CA THR A 217 -4.76 7.90 5.07
C THR A 217 -5.69 6.73 4.73
N HIS A 218 -5.72 6.32 3.47
CA HIS A 218 -6.52 5.19 3.03
C HIS A 218 -6.06 3.88 3.68
N SER A 219 -4.75 3.60 3.66
CA SER A 219 -4.15 2.41 4.27
C SER A 219 -4.41 2.33 5.77
N ALA A 220 -4.27 3.44 6.50
CA ALA A 220 -4.60 3.48 7.93
C ALA A 220 -6.10 3.25 8.20
N GLY A 221 -6.97 3.73 7.31
CA GLY A 221 -8.41 3.41 7.37
C GLY A 221 -8.71 1.93 7.16
N VAL A 222 -8.04 1.27 6.21
CA VAL A 222 -8.16 -0.18 5.97
C VAL A 222 -7.66 -0.98 7.18
N VAL A 223 -6.56 -0.56 7.81
CA VAL A 223 -6.07 -1.20 9.04
C VAL A 223 -7.09 -1.04 10.17
N ALA A 224 -7.68 0.14 10.35
CA ALA A 224 -8.71 0.36 11.37
C ALA A 224 -9.94 -0.53 11.15
N ASP A 225 -10.42 -0.67 9.91
CA ASP A 225 -11.53 -1.58 9.57
C ASP A 225 -11.16 -3.06 9.82
N GLY A 226 -9.92 -3.43 9.49
CA GLY A 226 -9.36 -4.74 9.82
C GLY A 226 -9.34 -5.02 11.34
N MET A 227 -9.07 -4.00 12.17
CA MET A 227 -9.10 -4.12 13.63
C MET A 227 -10.52 -4.35 14.17
N VAL A 228 -11.55 -3.76 13.55
CA VAL A 228 -12.96 -4.04 13.90
C VAL A 228 -13.28 -5.51 13.64
N THR A 229 -12.92 -6.01 12.46
CA THR A 229 -13.12 -7.42 12.10
C THR A 229 -12.35 -8.37 13.03
N LEU A 230 -11.11 -8.02 13.39
CA LEU A 230 -10.33 -8.78 14.36
C LEU A 230 -10.94 -8.77 15.75
N THR A 231 -11.52 -7.65 16.18
CA THR A 231 -12.24 -7.55 17.47
C THR A 231 -13.38 -8.56 17.50
N ASP A 232 -14.24 -8.56 16.46
CA ASP A 232 -15.36 -9.49 16.35
C ASP A 232 -14.90 -10.96 16.35
N ASN A 233 -13.83 -11.27 15.63
CA ASN A 233 -13.26 -12.61 15.60
C ASN A 233 -12.68 -13.01 16.97
N ASN A 234 -12.04 -12.08 17.68
CA ASN A 234 -11.48 -12.34 18.99
C ASN A 234 -12.59 -12.59 20.03
N THR A 235 -13.69 -11.84 19.99
CA THR A 235 -14.87 -12.10 20.84
C THR A 235 -15.52 -13.45 20.52
N LYS A 236 -15.56 -13.88 19.25
CA LYS A 236 -16.02 -15.23 18.91
C LYS A 236 -15.08 -16.31 19.46
N LEU A 237 -13.78 -16.07 19.42
CA LEU A 237 -12.78 -16.99 19.96
C LEU A 237 -12.88 -17.09 21.48
N GLU A 238 -13.11 -15.97 22.18
CA GLU A 238 -13.38 -15.91 23.61
C GLU A 238 -14.61 -16.78 23.97
N ASN A 239 -15.76 -16.53 23.34
CA ASN A 239 -16.98 -17.32 23.56
C ASN A 239 -16.79 -18.82 23.27
N THR A 240 -16.00 -19.15 22.23
CA THR A 240 -15.71 -20.55 21.89
C THR A 240 -14.81 -21.21 22.92
N THR A 241 -13.87 -20.45 23.49
CA THR A 241 -12.98 -20.90 24.56
C THR A 241 -13.79 -21.14 25.84
N ASP A 242 -14.66 -20.22 26.23
CA ASP A 242 -15.55 -20.38 27.38
C ASP A 242 -16.45 -21.62 27.24
N SER A 243 -17.06 -21.81 26.07
CA SER A 243 -17.87 -23.01 25.79
C SER A 243 -17.05 -24.30 25.84
N SER A 244 -15.78 -24.25 25.43
CA SER A 244 -14.88 -25.41 25.49
C SER A 244 -14.50 -25.74 26.94
N VAL A 245 -14.28 -24.72 27.79
CA VAL A 245 -14.05 -24.89 29.24
C VAL A 245 -15.27 -25.54 29.90
N GLU A 246 -16.48 -25.08 29.59
CA GLU A 246 -17.72 -25.70 30.09
C GLU A 246 -17.81 -27.17 29.67
N MET A 247 -17.52 -27.48 28.40
CA MET A 247 -17.52 -28.86 27.89
C MET A 247 -16.49 -29.74 28.60
N THR A 248 -15.28 -29.23 28.88
CA THR A 248 -14.26 -30.00 29.64
C THR A 248 -14.68 -30.23 31.09
N THR A 249 -15.45 -29.30 31.69
CA THR A 249 -16.03 -29.47 33.02
C THR A 249 -17.08 -30.57 33.01
N ASP A 250 -17.94 -30.60 31.99
CA ASP A 250 -18.93 -31.66 31.80
C ASP A 250 -18.27 -33.02 31.61
N ILE A 251 -17.20 -33.12 30.80
CA ILE A 251 -16.42 -34.34 30.63
C ILE A 251 -15.86 -34.82 31.97
N SER A 252 -15.31 -33.91 32.79
CA SER A 252 -14.81 -34.26 34.13
C SER A 252 -15.90 -34.90 34.99
N SER A 253 -17.12 -34.34 34.98
CA SER A 253 -18.25 -34.91 35.72
C SER A 253 -18.68 -36.28 35.19
N GLN A 254 -18.57 -36.50 33.88
CA GLN A 254 -18.91 -37.78 33.27
C GLN A 254 -17.88 -38.85 33.61
N VAL A 255 -16.59 -38.51 33.62
CA VAL A 255 -15.51 -39.41 34.05
C VAL A 255 -15.75 -39.87 35.49
N GLU A 256 -16.08 -38.95 36.41
CA GLU A 256 -16.37 -39.28 37.80
C GLU A 256 -17.58 -40.23 37.92
N ARG A 257 -18.65 -39.98 37.17
CA ARG A 257 -19.82 -40.88 37.12
C ARG A 257 -19.47 -42.27 36.57
N VAL A 258 -18.59 -42.35 35.57
CA VAL A 258 -18.17 -43.64 35.03
C VAL A 258 -17.29 -44.39 36.04
N ALA A 259 -16.45 -43.69 36.80
CA ALA A 259 -15.68 -44.30 37.88
C ALA A 259 -16.60 -44.93 38.96
N GLU A 260 -17.67 -44.24 39.36
CA GLU A 260 -18.68 -44.83 40.26
C GLU A 260 -19.35 -46.08 39.66
N MET A 261 -19.67 -46.05 38.36
CA MET A 261 -20.25 -47.20 37.66
C MET A 261 -19.27 -48.38 37.59
N ILE A 262 -17.98 -48.12 37.43
CA ILE A 262 -16.93 -49.15 37.46
C ILE A 262 -16.90 -49.83 38.83
N GLU A 263 -16.92 -49.07 39.93
CA GLU A 263 -16.95 -49.66 41.28
C GLU A 263 -18.18 -50.55 41.49
N GLN A 264 -19.35 -50.11 41.03
CA GLN A 264 -20.57 -50.93 41.08
C GLN A 264 -20.46 -52.20 40.24
N MET A 265 -19.87 -52.12 39.04
CA MET A 265 -19.66 -53.29 38.18
C MET A 265 -18.69 -54.29 38.81
N VAL A 266 -17.60 -53.82 39.45
CA VAL A 266 -16.68 -54.69 40.19
C VAL A 266 -17.42 -55.44 41.30
N SER A 267 -18.23 -54.73 42.09
CA SER A 267 -19.02 -55.32 43.17
C SER A 267 -19.99 -56.39 42.67
N LEU A 268 -20.79 -56.08 41.63
CA LEU A 268 -21.73 -57.02 41.03
C LEU A 268 -21.05 -58.25 40.42
N THR A 269 -19.87 -58.07 39.81
CA THR A 269 -19.10 -59.17 39.21
C THR A 269 -18.52 -60.10 40.28
N ALA A 270 -18.07 -59.53 41.40
CA ALA A 270 -17.63 -60.30 42.56
C ALA A 270 -18.79 -61.12 43.15
N GLU A 271 -19.96 -60.51 43.33
CA GLU A 271 -21.17 -61.19 43.81
C GLU A 271 -21.59 -62.33 42.86
N SER A 272 -21.56 -62.09 41.55
CA SER A 272 -21.88 -63.11 40.54
C SER A 272 -20.92 -64.30 40.58
N THR A 273 -19.63 -64.05 40.84
CA THR A 273 -18.61 -65.09 41.02
C THR A 273 -18.86 -65.91 42.29
N GLU A 274 -19.25 -65.25 43.38
CA GLU A 274 -19.62 -65.93 44.62
C GLU A 274 -20.88 -66.79 44.46
N HIS A 275 -21.93 -66.26 43.83
CA HIS A 275 -23.15 -67.02 43.51
C HIS A 275 -22.87 -68.23 42.61
N ALA A 276 -22.01 -68.08 41.60
CA ALA A 276 -21.61 -69.19 40.73
C ALA A 276 -20.84 -70.27 41.52
N LYS A 277 -19.97 -69.89 42.46
CA LYS A 277 -19.24 -70.84 43.32
C LYS A 277 -20.17 -71.58 44.27
N THR A 278 -21.10 -70.88 44.92
CA THR A 278 -22.11 -71.49 45.80
C THR A 278 -22.99 -72.45 44.99
N SER A 279 -23.48 -72.01 43.82
CA SER A 279 -24.27 -72.86 42.91
C SER A 279 -23.52 -74.10 42.46
N SER A 280 -22.21 -74.01 42.23
CA SER A 280 -21.38 -75.18 41.89
C SER A 280 -21.33 -76.19 43.02
N THR A 281 -21.17 -75.72 44.26
CA THR A 281 -21.14 -76.57 45.47
C THR A 281 -22.49 -77.26 45.70
N ASP A 282 -23.58 -76.52 45.51
CA ASP A 282 -24.94 -77.07 45.63
C ASP A 282 -25.22 -78.14 44.57
N LEU A 283 -24.74 -77.91 43.33
CA LEU A 283 -24.88 -78.88 42.23
C LEU A 283 -24.03 -80.14 42.47
N GLU A 284 -22.83 -80.02 43.04
CA GLU A 284 -22.03 -81.18 43.46
C GLU A 284 -22.78 -82.02 44.51
N SER A 285 -23.36 -81.37 45.52
CA SER A 285 -24.19 -82.05 46.54
C SER A 285 -25.43 -82.73 45.94
N LEU A 286 -26.05 -82.11 44.92
CA LEU A 286 -27.16 -82.67 44.15
C LEU A 286 -26.73 -83.89 43.34
N VAL A 287 -25.54 -83.89 42.74
CA VAL A 287 -24.98 -85.06 42.05
C VAL A 287 -24.78 -86.22 43.02
N GLU A 288 -24.23 -85.98 44.21
CA GLU A 288 -24.09 -87.01 45.26
C GLU A 288 -25.45 -87.58 45.69
N THR A 289 -26.44 -86.70 45.89
CA THR A 289 -27.81 -87.12 46.24
C THR A 289 -28.44 -87.97 45.13
N THR A 290 -28.20 -87.62 43.86
CA THR A 290 -28.71 -88.37 42.70
C THR A 290 -28.06 -89.75 42.60
N HIS A 291 -26.78 -89.87 42.95
CA HIS A 291 -26.09 -91.15 43.08
C HIS A 291 -26.72 -92.01 44.19
N ALA A 292 -26.91 -91.45 45.38
CA ALA A 292 -27.55 -92.16 46.49
C ALA A 292 -28.99 -92.64 46.14
N MET A 293 -29.75 -91.84 45.38
CA MET A 293 -31.06 -92.25 44.87
C MET A 293 -30.98 -93.41 43.87
N THR A 294 -29.94 -93.45 43.03
CA THR A 294 -29.71 -94.54 42.09
C THR A 294 -29.40 -95.85 42.83
N ASP A 295 -28.54 -95.78 43.86
CA ASP A 295 -28.19 -96.92 44.69
C ASP A 295 -29.43 -97.46 45.44
N LEU A 296 -30.22 -96.57 46.05
CA LEU A 296 -31.45 -96.95 46.75
C LEU A 296 -32.50 -97.59 45.81
N ALA A 297 -32.65 -97.05 44.59
CA ALA A 297 -33.56 -97.63 43.60
C ALA A 297 -33.10 -99.02 43.15
N SER A 298 -31.78 -99.22 43.00
CA SER A 298 -31.19 -100.53 42.69
C SER A 298 -31.42 -101.54 43.83
N ASP A 299 -31.19 -101.13 45.08
CA ASP A 299 -31.44 -101.98 46.26
C ASP A 299 -32.91 -102.38 46.36
N MET A 300 -33.83 -101.44 46.13
CA MET A 300 -35.26 -101.73 46.15
C MET A 300 -35.70 -102.64 45.00
N GLY A 301 -35.06 -102.52 43.82
CA GLY A 301 -35.21 -103.48 42.73
C GLY A 301 -34.80 -104.90 43.12
N GLN A 302 -33.68 -105.06 43.84
CA GLN A 302 -33.24 -106.37 44.33
C GLN A 302 -34.18 -106.95 45.40
N ILE A 303 -34.70 -106.11 46.30
CA ILE A 303 -35.69 -106.53 47.31
C ILE A 303 -36.96 -107.03 46.62
N LEU A 304 -37.45 -106.32 45.59
CA LEU A 304 -38.62 -106.72 44.81
C LEU A 304 -38.42 -108.04 44.08
N GLU A 305 -37.24 -108.27 43.49
CA GLU A 305 -36.92 -109.52 42.82
C GLU A 305 -36.92 -110.70 43.81
N ASN A 306 -36.26 -110.54 44.96
CA ASN A 306 -36.28 -111.54 46.02
C ASN A 306 -37.72 -111.80 46.53
N PHE A 307 -38.53 -110.75 46.64
CA PHE A 307 -39.92 -110.85 47.08
C PHE A 307 -40.78 -111.63 46.07
N ARG A 308 -40.55 -111.44 44.76
CA ARG A 308 -41.18 -112.22 43.69
C ARG A 308 -40.80 -113.70 43.75
N GLU A 309 -39.52 -114.00 43.96
CA GLU A 309 -39.05 -115.39 44.11
C GLU A 309 -39.72 -116.11 45.30
N GLU A 310 -39.86 -115.42 46.43
CA GLU A 310 -40.54 -115.98 47.61
C GLU A 310 -42.04 -116.22 47.36
N PHE A 311 -42.74 -115.37 46.61
CA PHE A 311 -44.14 -115.64 46.24
C PHE A 311 -44.30 -116.86 45.34
N GLU A 312 -43.44 -117.03 44.34
CA GLU A 312 -43.47 -118.22 43.49
C GLU A 312 -43.23 -119.50 44.30
N ARG A 313 -42.35 -119.45 45.32
CA ARG A 313 -42.17 -120.55 46.27
C ARG A 313 -43.43 -120.84 47.08
N VAL A 314 -44.04 -119.81 47.69
CA VAL A 314 -45.26 -119.99 48.49
C VAL A 314 -46.42 -120.48 47.62
N LYS A 315 -46.53 -120.00 46.39
CA LYS A 315 -47.52 -120.47 45.40
C LYS A 315 -47.33 -121.93 45.05
N ALA A 316 -46.08 -122.37 44.80
CA ALA A 316 -45.77 -123.77 44.54
C ALA A 316 -46.11 -124.68 45.72
N GLU A 317 -45.80 -124.27 46.96
CA GLU A 317 -46.18 -125.02 48.16
C GLU A 317 -47.70 -125.03 48.40
N THR A 318 -48.40 -123.93 48.12
CA THR A 318 -49.87 -123.86 48.21
C THR A 318 -50.54 -124.80 47.21
N GLY A 319 -50.02 -124.86 45.97
CA GLY A 319 -50.48 -125.82 44.95
C GLY A 319 -50.28 -127.27 45.38
N LYS A 320 -49.16 -127.62 46.02
CA LYS A 320 -48.96 -128.95 46.61
C LYS A 320 -49.97 -129.24 47.73
N ILE A 321 -50.31 -128.26 48.56
CA ILE A 321 -51.35 -128.44 49.60
C ILE A 321 -52.69 -128.73 48.93
N GLU A 322 -53.05 -128.01 47.88
CA GLU A 322 -54.28 -128.27 47.13
C GLU A 322 -54.32 -129.71 46.59
N GLU A 323 -53.24 -130.17 45.92
CA GLU A 323 -53.10 -131.56 45.46
C GLU A 323 -53.29 -132.58 46.59
N ILE A 324 -52.66 -132.35 47.75
CA ILE A 324 -52.79 -133.21 48.94
C ILE A 324 -54.25 -133.19 49.46
N THR A 325 -54.90 -132.04 49.50
CA THR A 325 -56.28 -131.91 49.97
C THR A 325 -57.29 -132.56 49.04
N GLU A 326 -57.08 -132.51 47.72
CA GLU A 326 -57.91 -133.21 46.73
C GLU A 326 -57.77 -134.73 46.90
N GLN A 327 -56.53 -135.23 47.03
CA GLN A 327 -56.26 -136.64 47.33
C GLN A 327 -56.88 -137.08 48.66
N THR A 328 -56.77 -136.25 49.70
CA THR A 328 -57.33 -136.53 51.04
C THR A 328 -58.86 -136.55 51.00
N THR A 329 -59.49 -135.66 50.23
CA THR A 329 -60.94 -135.63 50.01
C THR A 329 -61.41 -136.90 49.29
N LEU A 330 -60.70 -137.34 48.25
CA LEU A 330 -60.99 -138.60 47.54
C LEU A 330 -60.80 -139.82 48.44
N LEU A 331 -59.75 -139.87 49.24
CA LEU A 331 -59.49 -140.92 50.23
C LEU A 331 -60.60 -140.96 51.29
N ALA A 332 -61.00 -139.80 51.81
CA ALA A 332 -62.07 -139.67 52.80
C ALA A 332 -63.43 -140.06 52.21
N LEU A 333 -63.70 -139.71 50.95
CA LEU A 333 -64.91 -140.13 50.23
C LEU A 333 -64.95 -141.66 50.07
N ASN A 334 -63.84 -142.27 49.63
CA ASN A 334 -63.72 -143.73 49.51
C ASN A 334 -63.92 -144.43 50.87
N ALA A 335 -63.33 -143.88 51.94
CA ALA A 335 -63.52 -144.39 53.30
C ALA A 335 -64.96 -144.22 53.81
N SER A 336 -65.62 -143.11 53.49
CA SER A 336 -67.03 -142.85 53.83
C SER A 336 -67.98 -143.84 53.12
N ILE A 337 -67.71 -144.12 51.83
CA ILE A 337 -68.44 -145.14 51.05
C ILE A 337 -68.28 -146.53 51.68
N GLU A 338 -67.05 -146.94 52.02
CA GLU A 338 -66.81 -148.27 52.60
C GLU A 338 -67.37 -148.39 54.04
N ALA A 339 -67.37 -147.30 54.81
CA ALA A 339 -68.03 -147.23 56.11
C ALA A 339 -69.56 -147.36 56.01
N ALA A 340 -70.18 -146.74 55.00
CA ALA A 340 -71.61 -146.90 54.71
C ALA A 340 -71.94 -148.34 54.29
N ARG A 341 -71.02 -149.01 53.57
CA ARG A 341 -71.14 -150.40 53.11
C ARG A 341 -71.09 -151.42 54.27
N ALA A 342 -70.36 -151.12 55.34
CA ALA A 342 -70.24 -151.94 56.54
C ALA A 342 -71.44 -151.83 57.52
N GLY A 343 -72.45 -151.01 57.23
CA GLY A 343 -73.68 -150.91 58.04
C GLY A 343 -73.44 -150.37 59.46
N GLU A 344 -74.12 -150.93 60.48
CA GLU A 344 -74.00 -150.44 61.87
C GLU A 344 -72.57 -150.53 62.44
N ALA A 345 -71.75 -151.50 62.00
CA ALA A 345 -70.36 -151.66 62.45
C ALA A 345 -69.43 -150.56 61.93
N GLY A 346 -69.76 -149.93 60.79
CA GLY A 346 -68.96 -148.88 60.14
C GLY A 346 -69.28 -147.45 60.59
N ARG A 347 -70.32 -147.26 61.41
CA ARG A 347 -70.88 -145.93 61.71
C ARG A 347 -69.88 -144.94 62.33
N GLY A 348 -69.00 -145.41 63.21
CA GLY A 348 -67.93 -144.60 63.79
C GLY A 348 -66.87 -144.16 62.77
N PHE A 349 -66.48 -145.07 61.87
CA PHE A 349 -65.55 -144.77 60.78
C PHE A 349 -66.14 -143.81 59.74
N GLY A 350 -67.45 -143.92 59.46
CA GLY A 350 -68.15 -143.01 58.55
C GLY A 350 -68.18 -141.57 59.06
N VAL A 351 -68.37 -141.37 60.38
CA VAL A 351 -68.31 -140.02 60.99
C VAL A 351 -66.91 -139.43 60.86
N VAL A 352 -65.85 -140.21 61.11
CA VAL A 352 -64.46 -139.74 60.96
C VAL A 352 -64.13 -139.43 59.50
N ALA A 353 -64.53 -140.28 58.55
CA ALA A 353 -64.32 -140.05 57.13
C ALA A 353 -65.04 -138.78 56.64
N GLN A 354 -66.28 -138.53 57.08
CA GLN A 354 -67.00 -137.30 56.77
C GLN A 354 -66.33 -136.06 57.36
N GLN A 355 -65.78 -136.15 58.58
CA GLN A 355 -65.00 -135.07 59.21
C GLN A 355 -63.71 -134.79 58.44
N ILE A 356 -62.98 -135.82 57.99
CA ILE A 356 -61.76 -135.65 57.17
C ILE A 356 -62.10 -135.01 55.82
N SER A 357 -63.19 -135.43 55.17
CA SER A 357 -63.65 -134.83 53.91
C SER A 357 -64.05 -133.36 54.09
N SER A 358 -64.75 -133.03 55.18
CA SER A 358 -65.09 -131.64 55.53
C SER A 358 -63.83 -130.79 55.78
N LEU A 359 -62.86 -131.31 56.55
CA LEU A 359 -61.60 -130.61 56.85
C LEU A 359 -60.74 -130.42 55.58
N SER A 360 -60.73 -131.41 54.68
CA SER A 360 -60.00 -131.33 53.41
C SER A 360 -60.63 -130.29 52.48
N THR A 361 -61.97 -130.21 52.44
CA THR A 361 -62.70 -129.18 51.67
C THR A 361 -62.45 -127.78 52.25
N GLU A 362 -62.42 -127.65 53.58
CA GLU A 362 -62.09 -126.39 54.26
C GLU A 362 -60.63 -125.97 54.02
N THR A 363 -59.70 -126.93 53.98
CA THR A 363 -58.29 -126.69 53.65
C THR A 363 -58.15 -126.30 52.18
N GLN A 364 -58.85 -126.96 51.26
CA GLN A 364 -58.87 -126.59 49.83
C GLN A 364 -59.41 -125.15 49.63
N SER A 365 -60.52 -124.81 50.29
CA SER A 365 -61.05 -123.44 50.29
C SER A 365 -60.04 -122.43 50.85
N SER A 366 -59.33 -122.78 51.92
CA SER A 366 -58.28 -121.94 52.50
C SER A 366 -57.07 -121.76 51.58
N SER A 367 -56.62 -122.83 50.90
CA SER A 367 -55.57 -122.77 49.88
C SER A 367 -55.98 -121.88 48.70
N GLY A 368 -57.23 -121.96 48.24
CA GLY A 368 -57.76 -121.07 47.20
C GLY A 368 -57.76 -119.59 47.64
N MET A 369 -58.11 -119.30 48.91
CA MET A 369 -57.99 -117.93 49.44
C MET A 369 -56.53 -117.45 49.53
N ILE A 370 -55.58 -118.35 49.82
CA ILE A 370 -54.14 -118.05 49.82
C ILE A 370 -53.67 -117.77 48.39
N GLU A 371 -54.07 -118.58 47.42
CA GLU A 371 -53.73 -118.37 46.00
C GLU A 371 -54.26 -117.02 45.49
N ASP A 372 -55.51 -116.68 45.76
CA ASP A 372 -56.08 -115.36 45.43
C ASP A 372 -55.30 -114.21 46.08
N ALA A 373 -54.83 -114.38 47.32
CA ALA A 373 -54.00 -113.39 47.99
C ALA A 373 -52.62 -113.27 47.35
N LEU A 374 -52.00 -114.39 46.95
CA LEU A 374 -50.71 -114.41 46.24
C LEU A 374 -50.82 -113.76 44.86
N ILE A 375 -51.90 -113.99 44.11
CA ILE A 375 -52.14 -113.33 42.82
C ILE A 375 -52.21 -111.81 42.99
N ARG A 376 -52.99 -111.32 43.98
CA ARG A 376 -53.06 -109.88 44.27
C ARG A 376 -51.72 -109.29 44.70
N LEU A 377 -50.93 -110.04 45.46
CA LEU A 377 -49.60 -109.61 45.89
C LEU A 377 -48.60 -109.58 44.72
N GLN A 378 -48.68 -110.54 43.80
CA GLN A 378 -47.89 -110.56 42.57
C GLN A 378 -48.22 -109.36 41.68
N GLU A 379 -49.50 -109.09 41.43
CA GLU A 379 -49.94 -107.89 40.69
C GLU A 379 -49.43 -106.58 41.33
N THR A 380 -49.37 -106.54 42.67
CA THR A 380 -48.85 -105.39 43.42
C THR A 380 -47.33 -105.28 43.27
N SER A 381 -46.60 -106.40 43.31
CA SER A 381 -45.16 -106.47 43.07
C SER A 381 -44.77 -106.04 41.66
N ASP A 382 -45.52 -106.48 40.64
CA ASP A 382 -45.30 -106.09 39.25
C ASP A 382 -45.51 -104.58 39.05
N LYS A 383 -46.57 -104.00 39.65
CA LYS A 383 -46.80 -102.54 39.65
C LYS A 383 -45.68 -101.78 40.35
N MET A 384 -45.17 -102.31 41.47
CA MET A 384 -44.08 -101.69 42.23
C MET A 384 -42.77 -101.73 41.42
N THR A 385 -42.52 -102.81 40.68
CA THR A 385 -41.38 -102.95 39.76
C THR A 385 -41.45 -101.94 38.62
N ALA A 386 -42.61 -101.83 37.95
CA ALA A 386 -42.81 -100.83 36.89
C ALA A 386 -42.61 -99.39 37.40
N SER A 387 -43.10 -99.09 38.61
CA SER A 387 -42.91 -97.78 39.25
C SER A 387 -41.44 -97.52 39.58
N MET A 388 -40.67 -98.56 39.88
CA MET A 388 -39.24 -98.46 40.12
C MET A 388 -38.42 -98.23 38.85
N GLU A 389 -38.76 -98.90 37.75
CA GLU A 389 -38.16 -98.62 36.45
C GLU A 389 -38.39 -97.15 36.02
N GLU A 390 -39.60 -96.64 36.23
CA GLU A 390 -39.91 -95.21 35.99
C GLU A 390 -39.07 -94.30 36.90
N THR A 391 -38.93 -94.64 38.18
CA THR A 391 -38.11 -93.87 39.14
C THR A 391 -36.64 -93.82 38.70
N ILE A 392 -36.07 -94.93 38.24
CA ILE A 392 -34.69 -94.99 37.72
C ILE A 392 -34.54 -94.07 36.50
N ASN A 393 -35.49 -94.10 35.57
CA ASN A 393 -35.47 -93.22 34.40
C ASN A 393 -35.51 -91.74 34.80
N LEU A 394 -36.36 -91.37 35.76
CA LEU A 394 -36.45 -90.00 36.29
C LEU A 394 -35.16 -89.54 36.99
N VAL A 395 -34.52 -90.43 37.76
CA VAL A 395 -33.22 -90.15 38.40
C VAL A 395 -32.13 -89.93 37.35
N GLN A 396 -32.08 -90.75 36.29
CA GLN A 396 -31.14 -90.57 35.18
C GLN A 396 -31.36 -89.27 34.40
N GLU A 397 -32.61 -88.88 34.15
CA GLU A 397 -32.92 -87.58 33.54
C GLU A 397 -32.49 -86.42 34.43
N THR A 398 -32.74 -86.54 35.74
CA THR A 398 -32.35 -85.54 36.74
C THR A 398 -30.84 -85.38 36.76
N TYR A 399 -30.08 -86.47 36.76
CA TYR A 399 -28.62 -86.45 36.65
C TYR A 399 -28.15 -85.67 35.41
N LYS A 400 -28.69 -86.00 34.22
CA LYS A 400 -28.34 -85.29 32.97
C LYS A 400 -28.62 -83.80 33.05
N LYS A 401 -29.77 -83.40 33.64
CA LYS A 401 -30.14 -82.00 33.82
C LYS A 401 -29.20 -81.29 34.80
N VAL A 402 -28.89 -81.89 35.94
CA VAL A 402 -27.95 -81.36 36.94
C VAL A 402 -26.55 -81.17 36.35
N THR A 403 -26.02 -82.16 35.64
CA THR A 403 -24.70 -82.03 34.96
C THR A 403 -24.69 -80.91 33.93
N LYS A 404 -25.79 -80.75 33.17
CA LYS A 404 -25.92 -79.64 32.20
C LYS A 404 -25.95 -78.29 32.91
N THR A 405 -26.69 -78.16 34.01
CA THR A 405 -26.72 -76.95 34.84
C THR A 405 -25.33 -76.63 35.41
N GLY A 406 -24.59 -77.64 35.88
CA GLY A 406 -23.21 -77.46 36.36
C GLY A 406 -22.27 -76.90 35.30
N LYS A 407 -22.37 -77.38 34.05
CA LYS A 407 -21.61 -76.81 32.93
C LYS A 407 -21.98 -75.35 32.65
N ASN A 408 -23.25 -74.97 32.77
CA ASN A 408 -23.69 -73.60 32.57
C ASN A 408 -23.20 -72.68 33.70
N VAL A 409 -23.23 -73.13 34.96
CA VAL A 409 -22.67 -72.39 36.10
C VAL A 409 -21.16 -72.20 35.93
N GLY A 410 -20.45 -73.22 35.44
CA GLY A 410 -19.02 -73.11 35.09
C GLY A 410 -18.75 -72.06 34.01
N LYS A 411 -19.63 -71.94 33.01
CA LYS A 411 -19.55 -70.86 32.00
C LYS A 411 -19.79 -69.49 32.62
N ILE A 412 -20.81 -69.34 33.47
CA ILE A 412 -21.09 -68.06 34.17
C ILE A 412 -19.87 -67.61 34.97
N ASN A 413 -19.22 -68.51 35.71
CA ASN A 413 -18.00 -68.19 36.45
C ASN A 413 -16.85 -67.73 35.53
N ASN A 414 -16.72 -68.32 34.35
CA ASN A 414 -15.71 -67.89 33.37
C ASN A 414 -16.06 -66.53 32.74
N ASP A 415 -17.32 -66.32 32.39
CA ASP A 415 -17.81 -65.07 31.82
C ASP A 415 -17.65 -63.92 32.84
N SER A 416 -17.92 -64.15 34.13
CA SER A 416 -17.67 -63.17 35.21
C SER A 416 -16.19 -62.79 35.31
N LYS A 417 -15.26 -63.74 35.17
CA LYS A 417 -13.81 -63.45 35.15
C LYS A 417 -13.39 -62.63 33.93
N GLN A 418 -13.97 -62.90 32.76
CA GLN A 418 -13.71 -62.09 31.58
C GLN A 418 -14.26 -60.67 31.75
N LEU A 419 -15.43 -60.54 32.37
CA LEU A 419 -16.06 -59.27 32.66
C LEU A 419 -15.22 -58.43 33.64
N GLU A 420 -14.62 -59.06 34.65
CA GLU A 420 -13.63 -58.42 35.54
C GLU A 420 -12.44 -57.84 34.75
N SER A 421 -11.89 -58.59 33.78
CA SER A 421 -10.80 -58.10 32.92
C SER A 421 -11.24 -56.90 32.07
N HIS A 422 -12.44 -56.93 31.48
CA HIS A 422 -12.94 -55.80 30.69
C HIS A 422 -13.23 -54.56 31.54
N ILE A 423 -13.68 -54.73 32.77
CA ILE A 423 -13.84 -53.60 33.71
C ILE A 423 -12.48 -52.92 33.96
N GLN A 424 -11.40 -53.69 34.12
CA GLN A 424 -10.05 -53.13 34.29
C GLN A 424 -9.58 -52.37 33.04
N GLU A 425 -9.86 -52.88 31.84
CA GLU A 425 -9.56 -52.17 30.59
C GLU A 425 -10.32 -50.84 30.48
N ILE A 426 -11.60 -50.83 30.90
CA ILE A 426 -12.42 -49.61 30.92
C ILE A 426 -11.86 -48.60 31.95
N ASP A 427 -11.44 -49.04 33.13
CA ASP A 427 -10.81 -48.17 34.15
C ASP A 427 -9.53 -47.49 33.62
N ILE A 428 -8.68 -48.25 32.93
CA ILE A 428 -7.46 -47.69 32.30
C ILE A 428 -7.84 -46.65 31.23
N ALA A 429 -8.80 -46.98 30.35
CA ALA A 429 -9.24 -46.06 29.30
C ALA A 429 -9.86 -44.78 29.90
N MET A 430 -10.59 -44.88 31.01
CA MET A 430 -11.18 -43.71 31.68
C MET A 430 -10.12 -42.81 32.31
N LYS A 431 -9.05 -43.37 32.89
CA LYS A 431 -7.89 -42.60 33.35
C LYS A 431 -7.17 -41.87 32.22
N GLU A 432 -7.09 -42.47 31.02
CA GLU A 432 -6.54 -41.78 29.85
C GLU A 432 -7.43 -40.62 29.39
N VAL A 433 -8.76 -40.80 29.42
CA VAL A 433 -9.73 -39.72 29.12
C VAL A 433 -9.61 -38.60 30.15
N GLU A 434 -9.50 -38.92 31.44
CA GLU A 434 -9.30 -37.95 32.52
C GLU A 434 -8.04 -37.10 32.29
N ASN A 435 -6.90 -37.75 32.01
CA ASN A 435 -5.65 -37.08 31.76
C ASN A 435 -5.69 -36.22 30.48
N SER A 436 -6.33 -36.72 29.43
CA SER A 436 -6.54 -35.95 28.18
C SER A 436 -7.43 -34.73 28.40
N ASN A 437 -8.45 -34.86 29.26
CA ASN A 437 -9.32 -33.74 29.63
C ASN A 437 -8.57 -32.70 30.46
N HIS A 438 -7.70 -33.10 31.39
CA HIS A 438 -6.80 -32.18 32.10
C HIS A 438 -5.91 -31.39 31.14
N GLN A 439 -5.31 -32.04 30.15
CA GLN A 439 -4.53 -31.35 29.13
C GLN A 439 -5.37 -30.38 28.29
N LEU A 440 -6.64 -30.72 28.00
CA LEU A 440 -7.56 -29.81 27.32
C LEU A 440 -7.85 -28.57 28.16
N VAL A 441 -8.04 -28.71 29.47
CA VAL A 441 -8.22 -27.57 30.38
C VAL A 441 -7.00 -26.65 30.35
N ASP A 442 -5.78 -27.20 30.51
CA ASP A 442 -4.53 -26.41 30.44
C ASP A 442 -4.36 -25.69 29.10
N ASN A 443 -4.74 -26.36 28.00
CA ASN A 443 -4.74 -25.77 26.67
C ASN A 443 -5.77 -24.64 26.55
N MET A 444 -6.97 -24.78 27.13
CA MET A 444 -7.98 -23.72 27.12
C MET A 444 -7.54 -22.51 27.94
N ASP A 445 -6.89 -22.71 29.09
CA ASP A 445 -6.28 -21.61 29.86
C ASP A 445 -5.21 -20.87 29.05
N SER A 446 -4.38 -21.60 28.30
CA SER A 446 -3.38 -21.02 27.41
C SER A 446 -4.03 -20.23 26.27
N VAL A 447 -5.09 -20.74 25.65
CA VAL A 447 -5.85 -20.04 24.61
C VAL A 447 -6.51 -18.79 25.17
N SER A 448 -7.08 -18.84 26.38
CA SER A 448 -7.65 -17.67 27.06
C SER A 448 -6.61 -16.57 27.28
N GLY A 449 -5.39 -16.93 27.69
CA GLY A 449 -4.26 -16.01 27.76
C GLY A 449 -3.94 -15.34 26.41
N ILE A 450 -3.91 -16.12 25.33
CA ILE A 450 -3.67 -15.60 23.96
C ILE A 450 -4.80 -14.65 23.51
N VAL A 451 -6.05 -14.98 23.80
CA VAL A 451 -7.22 -14.13 23.47
C VAL A 451 -7.14 -12.79 24.20
N SER A 452 -6.70 -12.79 25.46
CA SER A 452 -6.47 -11.58 26.26
C SER A 452 -5.36 -10.72 25.64
N ASP A 453 -4.21 -11.32 25.31
CA ASP A 453 -3.10 -10.63 24.66
C ASP A 453 -3.48 -10.05 23.29
N MET A 454 -4.26 -10.81 22.50
CA MET A 454 -4.83 -10.35 21.23
C MET A 454 -5.72 -9.13 21.43
N THR A 455 -6.58 -9.13 22.45
CA THR A 455 -7.43 -7.97 22.79
C THR A 455 -6.58 -6.73 23.07
N GLY A 456 -5.50 -6.89 23.83
CA GLY A 456 -4.53 -5.81 24.10
C GLY A 456 -3.88 -5.29 22.82
N CYS A 457 -3.41 -6.18 21.94
CA CYS A 457 -2.76 -5.84 20.67
C CYS A 457 -3.71 -5.17 19.68
N ILE A 458 -4.97 -5.61 19.60
CA ILE A 458 -6.01 -4.99 18.75
C ILE A 458 -6.29 -3.57 19.25
N SER A 459 -6.48 -3.38 20.56
CA SER A 459 -6.70 -2.05 21.16
C SER A 459 -5.54 -1.09 20.85
N TYR A 460 -4.30 -1.54 21.07
CA TYR A 460 -3.11 -0.76 20.75
C TYR A 460 -3.01 -0.40 19.26
N SER A 461 -3.28 -1.37 18.38
CA SER A 461 -3.23 -1.17 16.92
C SER A 461 -4.31 -0.21 16.43
N ASN A 462 -5.49 -0.23 17.05
CA ASN A 462 -6.57 0.69 16.77
C ASN A 462 -6.24 2.12 17.22
N GLU A 463 -5.63 2.30 18.40
CA GLU A 463 -5.13 3.60 18.86
C GLU A 463 -4.04 4.13 17.91
N MET A 464 -3.11 3.27 17.48
CA MET A 464 -2.04 3.62 16.55
C MET A 464 -2.60 4.06 15.19
N SER A 465 -3.57 3.33 14.65
CA SER A 465 -4.25 3.68 13.38
C SER A 465 -4.98 5.03 13.48
N SER A 466 -5.65 5.28 14.60
CA SER A 466 -6.30 6.56 14.89
C SER A 466 -5.30 7.72 14.97
N ARG A 467 -4.15 7.50 15.63
CA ARG A 467 -3.04 8.47 15.66
C ARG A 467 -2.46 8.73 14.28
N MET A 468 -2.26 7.68 13.47
CA MET A 468 -1.76 7.81 12.10
C MET A 468 -2.70 8.68 11.25
N LEU A 469 -4.01 8.41 11.30
CA LEU A 469 -5.02 9.22 10.60
C LEU A 469 -4.91 10.70 10.97
N SER A 470 -4.82 11.01 12.27
CA SER A 470 -4.64 12.39 12.74
C SER A 470 -3.33 13.03 12.23
N LYS A 471 -2.22 12.28 12.20
CA LYS A 471 -0.94 12.79 11.68
C LYS A 471 -0.94 12.99 10.17
N TYR A 472 -1.67 12.17 9.41
CA TYR A 472 -1.82 12.38 7.97
C TYR A 472 -2.71 13.59 7.67
N GLU A 473 -3.72 13.87 8.47
CA GLU A 473 -4.54 15.08 8.36
C GLU A 473 -3.74 16.36 8.69
N GLU A 474 -2.89 16.31 9.72
CA GLU A 474 -1.92 17.39 10.02
C GLU A 474 -0.94 17.60 8.85
N SER A 475 -0.43 16.51 8.27
CA SER A 475 0.46 16.56 7.10
C SER A 475 -0.23 17.21 5.89
N MET A 476 -1.49 16.89 5.63
CA MET A 476 -2.28 17.54 4.57
C MET A 476 -2.42 19.04 4.77
N THR A 477 -2.60 19.48 6.01
CA THR A 477 -2.67 20.90 6.35
C THR A 477 -1.34 21.60 6.04
N ASN A 478 -0.23 21.01 6.48
CA ASN A 478 1.12 21.53 6.21
C ASN A 478 1.43 21.57 4.71
N ILE A 479 1.04 20.55 3.95
CA ILE A 479 1.17 20.50 2.48
C ILE A 479 0.45 21.67 1.83
N ASN A 480 -0.80 21.93 2.23
CA ASN A 480 -1.58 23.04 1.68
C ASN A 480 -0.92 24.41 1.99
N ASP A 481 -0.29 24.56 3.16
CA ASP A 481 0.38 25.81 3.53
C ASP A 481 1.72 26.02 2.82
N ILE A 482 2.48 24.93 2.59
CA ILE A 482 3.68 24.97 1.73
C ILE A 482 3.26 25.31 0.30
N GLU A 483 2.20 24.69 -0.23
CA GLU A 483 1.69 24.97 -1.58
C GLU A 483 1.33 26.45 -1.73
N LYS A 484 0.58 27.03 -0.78
CA LYS A 484 0.27 28.48 -0.77
C LYS A 484 1.52 29.35 -0.73
N THR A 485 2.51 28.98 0.09
CA THR A 485 3.74 29.77 0.25
C THR A 485 4.59 29.72 -1.02
N VAL A 486 4.71 28.55 -1.66
CA VAL A 486 5.43 28.39 -2.92
C VAL A 486 4.67 29.07 -4.06
N GLU A 487 3.34 28.96 -4.12
CA GLU A 487 2.52 29.71 -5.09
C GLU A 487 2.74 31.23 -4.94
N ALA A 488 2.76 31.75 -3.71
CA ALA A 488 3.03 33.16 -3.44
C ALA A 488 4.44 33.57 -3.88
N LEU A 489 5.47 32.79 -3.54
CA LEU A 489 6.85 33.03 -3.98
C LEU A 489 6.99 32.98 -5.51
N MET A 490 6.33 32.04 -6.18
CA MET A 490 6.31 31.95 -7.64
C MET A 490 5.61 33.16 -8.27
N CYS A 491 4.56 33.69 -7.63
CA CYS A 491 3.92 34.93 -8.06
C CYS A 491 4.85 36.14 -7.87
N GLU A 492 5.50 36.27 -6.72
CA GLU A 492 6.41 37.39 -6.38
C GLU A 492 7.70 37.40 -7.20
N LEU A 493 8.38 36.25 -7.32
CA LEU A 493 9.52 36.07 -8.23
C LEU A 493 9.09 36.23 -9.69
N GLY A 494 7.84 35.89 -9.97
CA GLY A 494 7.18 36.15 -11.22
C GLY A 494 7.22 37.62 -11.59
N ILE A 495 7.07 38.58 -10.67
CA ILE A 495 6.93 40.03 -10.95
C ILE A 495 8.07 40.59 -11.84
N GLY A 496 9.21 39.88 -11.99
CA GLY A 496 10.32 40.20 -12.89
C GLY A 496 10.42 39.49 -14.26
N GLY A 497 9.51 38.58 -14.65
CA GLY A 497 9.32 38.18 -16.06
C GLY A 497 9.92 36.84 -16.55
N PHE A 498 9.62 35.69 -15.93
CA PHE A 498 10.10 34.39 -16.45
C PHE A 498 9.14 33.19 -16.36
N MET A 499 7.83 33.35 -16.15
CA MET A 499 6.85 32.27 -16.38
C MET A 499 5.56 32.89 -16.88
N GLY A 500 5.26 32.71 -18.17
CA GLY A 500 4.27 33.49 -18.88
C GLY A 500 4.01 32.92 -20.26
N VAL A 501 3.53 33.75 -21.17
CA VAL A 501 3.18 33.34 -22.54
C VAL A 501 4.38 32.75 -23.29
N GLU A 502 5.59 33.13 -22.92
CA GLU A 502 6.88 32.70 -23.51
C GLU A 502 7.17 31.20 -23.39
N ASP A 503 6.58 30.51 -22.39
CA ASP A 503 6.76 29.06 -22.21
C ASP A 503 5.87 28.25 -23.18
N ILE A 504 4.97 28.92 -23.91
CA ILE A 504 4.01 28.27 -24.81
C ILE A 504 4.62 28.11 -26.20
N MET A 505 4.70 26.86 -26.66
CA MET A 505 5.16 26.52 -28.01
C MET A 505 3.99 26.07 -28.92
N PRO A 506 4.14 26.22 -30.25
CA PRO A 506 3.23 25.61 -31.22
C PRO A 506 3.05 24.10 -31.00
N GLY A 507 1.84 23.60 -31.22
CA GLY A 507 1.44 22.19 -31.03
C GLY A 507 0.97 21.83 -29.61
N MET A 508 1.10 22.74 -28.64
CA MET A 508 0.62 22.48 -27.27
C MET A 508 -0.92 22.40 -27.23
N LYS A 509 -1.46 21.42 -26.51
CA LYS A 509 -2.91 21.25 -26.35
C LYS A 509 -3.48 22.34 -25.45
N VAL A 510 -4.54 23.00 -25.93
CA VAL A 510 -5.29 24.02 -25.20
C VAL A 510 -6.73 23.58 -24.99
N GLN A 511 -7.26 23.92 -23.83
CA GLN A 511 -8.66 23.77 -23.47
C GLN A 511 -9.20 25.14 -23.06
N ILE A 512 -10.37 25.49 -23.58
CA ILE A 512 -11.04 26.76 -23.29
C ILE A 512 -12.43 26.49 -22.78
N THR A 513 -12.78 27.16 -21.69
CA THR A 513 -14.14 27.19 -21.16
C THR A 513 -14.61 28.64 -21.20
N MET A 514 -15.67 28.90 -21.95
CA MET A 514 -16.28 30.23 -22.02
C MET A 514 -17.14 30.46 -20.79
N ASP A 515 -17.13 31.67 -20.23
CA ASP A 515 -18.00 32.00 -19.09
C ASP A 515 -19.46 32.20 -19.56
N GLY A 516 -20.38 31.35 -19.07
CA GLY A 516 -21.81 31.35 -19.40
C GLY A 516 -22.60 30.19 -18.79
N ALA A 517 -23.95 30.22 -18.84
CA ALA A 517 -24.86 29.28 -18.17
C ALA A 517 -24.77 27.81 -18.64
N SER A 518 -24.12 27.55 -19.77
CA SER A 518 -23.65 26.23 -20.20
C SER A 518 -22.14 26.31 -20.39
N ALA A 519 -21.38 25.79 -19.43
CA ALA A 519 -19.91 25.76 -19.47
C ALA A 519 -19.42 24.73 -20.50
N GLU A 520 -19.64 25.00 -21.78
CA GLU A 520 -19.11 24.17 -22.87
C GLU A 520 -17.59 24.29 -22.92
N VAL A 521 -16.94 23.14 -23.11
CA VAL A 521 -15.48 23.01 -23.12
C VAL A 521 -15.01 22.76 -24.53
N TYR A 522 -14.19 23.67 -25.05
CA TYR A 522 -13.59 23.59 -26.37
C TYR A 522 -12.14 23.13 -26.25
N HIS A 523 -11.74 22.20 -27.11
CA HIS A 523 -10.38 21.68 -27.16
C HIS A 523 -9.72 22.07 -28.48
N GLY A 524 -8.43 22.33 -28.43
CA GLY A 524 -7.65 22.80 -29.57
C GLY A 524 -6.15 22.68 -29.38
N GLU A 525 -5.41 23.33 -30.26
CA GLU A 525 -3.95 23.40 -30.25
C GLU A 525 -3.46 24.83 -30.36
N VAL A 526 -2.31 25.13 -29.77
CA VAL A 526 -1.63 26.41 -29.95
C VAL A 526 -0.92 26.39 -31.30
N GLU A 527 -1.18 27.38 -32.13
CA GLU A 527 -0.54 27.53 -33.44
C GLU A 527 0.66 28.47 -33.33
N LYS A 528 0.48 29.57 -32.59
CA LYS A 528 1.50 30.61 -32.49
C LYS A 528 1.38 31.40 -31.19
N GLN A 529 2.52 31.88 -30.71
CA GLN A 529 2.61 32.77 -29.57
C GLN A 529 3.29 34.08 -30.01
N LYS A 530 2.72 35.22 -29.61
CA LYS A 530 3.30 36.54 -29.84
C LYS A 530 2.99 37.46 -28.66
N ASP A 531 4.01 37.76 -27.86
CA ASP A 531 3.92 38.64 -26.69
C ASP A 531 2.79 38.22 -25.72
N ASP A 532 1.71 39.00 -25.64
CA ASP A 532 0.54 38.80 -24.79
C ASP A 532 -0.62 38.04 -25.48
N ARG A 533 -0.38 37.54 -26.71
CA ARG A 533 -1.39 36.89 -27.56
C ARG A 533 -0.99 35.47 -27.92
N ILE A 534 -1.95 34.56 -27.77
CA ILE A 534 -1.81 33.15 -28.12
C ILE A 534 -2.85 32.85 -29.19
N GLU A 535 -2.37 32.45 -30.36
CA GLU A 535 -3.20 31.99 -31.46
C GLU A 535 -3.45 30.50 -31.30
N VAL A 536 -4.72 30.12 -31.23
CA VAL A 536 -5.16 28.74 -31.01
C VAL A 536 -6.13 28.29 -32.09
N ASN A 537 -6.00 27.03 -32.48
CA ASN A 537 -6.89 26.36 -33.40
C ASN A 537 -7.97 25.59 -32.61
N LEU A 538 -9.22 26.02 -32.69
CA LEU A 538 -10.38 25.46 -32.00
C LEU A 538 -11.43 25.00 -33.02
N PRO A 539 -11.32 23.76 -33.53
CA PRO A 539 -12.15 23.28 -34.65
C PRO A 539 -13.66 23.23 -34.34
N LYS A 540 -14.03 23.13 -33.06
CA LYS A 540 -15.43 23.00 -32.60
C LYS A 540 -16.06 24.32 -32.14
N LEU A 541 -15.31 25.42 -32.13
CA LEU A 541 -15.81 26.72 -31.68
C LEU A 541 -16.32 27.54 -32.87
N ASN A 542 -17.56 28.02 -32.79
CA ASN A 542 -18.14 28.87 -33.83
C ASN A 542 -17.68 30.33 -33.66
N SER A 543 -17.31 30.99 -34.77
CA SER A 543 -16.71 32.33 -34.79
C SER A 543 -17.62 33.43 -34.20
N ASP A 544 -18.94 33.28 -34.30
CA ASP A 544 -19.91 34.25 -33.77
C ASP A 544 -20.07 34.18 -32.25
N LEU A 545 -19.74 33.04 -31.62
CA LEU A 545 -19.91 32.82 -30.18
C LEU A 545 -18.72 33.30 -29.34
N ALA A 546 -17.55 33.50 -29.97
CA ALA A 546 -16.28 33.65 -29.30
C ALA A 546 -15.81 35.11 -29.15
N LYS A 547 -16.40 36.04 -29.90
CA LYS A 547 -15.83 37.40 -30.03
C LYS A 547 -15.94 38.19 -28.72
N ASP A 548 -14.78 38.64 -28.25
CA ASP A 548 -14.60 39.57 -27.13
C ASP A 548 -15.10 39.07 -25.77
N ARG A 549 -15.16 37.74 -25.59
CA ARG A 549 -15.58 37.09 -24.34
C ARG A 549 -14.41 36.71 -23.45
N LEU A 550 -14.66 36.78 -22.14
CA LEU A 550 -13.80 36.19 -21.12
C LEU A 550 -13.94 34.67 -21.13
N CYS A 551 -12.82 34.01 -20.96
CA CYS A 551 -12.72 32.57 -20.95
C CYS A 551 -11.63 32.12 -19.97
N ARG A 552 -11.86 30.92 -19.43
CA ARG A 552 -10.82 30.17 -18.75
C ARG A 552 -10.05 29.37 -19.79
N MET A 553 -8.76 29.64 -19.91
CA MET A 553 -7.86 28.94 -20.81
C MET A 553 -6.89 28.06 -20.03
N GLN A 554 -6.72 26.83 -20.47
CA GLN A 554 -5.80 25.86 -19.90
C GLN A 554 -4.88 25.32 -20.98
N ILE A 555 -3.57 25.51 -20.85
CA ILE A 555 -2.57 25.03 -21.81
C ILE A 555 -1.68 24.01 -21.12
N THR A 556 -1.46 22.87 -21.77
CA THR A 556 -0.50 21.87 -21.29
C THR A 556 0.91 22.24 -21.75
N VAL A 557 1.78 22.62 -20.81
CA VAL A 557 3.20 22.95 -21.04
C VAL A 557 4.04 21.87 -20.36
N GLY A 558 4.42 20.83 -21.14
CA GLY A 558 5.11 19.66 -20.62
C GLY A 558 4.30 18.90 -19.54
N ASN A 559 4.83 18.85 -18.31
CA ASN A 559 4.17 18.18 -17.16
C ASN A 559 3.22 19.08 -16.37
N VAL A 560 3.09 20.34 -16.78
CA VAL A 560 2.42 21.37 -16.00
C VAL A 560 1.27 21.98 -16.79
N LEU A 561 0.16 22.25 -16.11
CA LEU A 561 -1.02 22.88 -16.71
C LEU A 561 -1.03 24.37 -16.34
N TYR A 562 -1.02 25.22 -17.35
CA TYR A 562 -1.06 26.67 -17.20
C TYR A 562 -2.51 27.11 -17.33
N ILE A 563 -3.08 27.73 -16.29
CA ILE A 563 -4.50 28.08 -16.20
C ILE A 563 -4.67 29.59 -16.08
N TRP A 564 -5.18 30.21 -17.13
CA TRP A 564 -5.65 31.60 -17.08
C TRP A 564 -7.16 31.60 -16.81
N LYS A 565 -7.59 32.28 -15.75
CA LYS A 565 -9.02 32.38 -15.43
C LYS A 565 -9.74 33.48 -16.21
N ASP A 566 -9.00 34.55 -16.56
CA ASP A 566 -9.54 35.77 -17.18
C ASP A 566 -8.85 36.07 -18.52
N ALA A 567 -8.77 35.07 -19.40
CA ALA A 567 -8.24 35.27 -20.75
C ALA A 567 -9.35 35.78 -21.67
N LYS A 568 -9.02 36.61 -22.67
CA LYS A 568 -10.01 37.22 -23.57
C LYS A 568 -9.81 36.78 -25.01
N VAL A 569 -10.85 36.29 -25.67
CA VAL A 569 -10.78 35.96 -27.10
C VAL A 569 -11.03 37.21 -27.94
N VAL A 570 -10.07 37.63 -28.77
CA VAL A 570 -10.06 38.96 -29.40
C VAL A 570 -10.44 38.95 -30.88
N SER A 571 -10.03 37.95 -31.68
CA SER A 571 -10.35 37.91 -33.12
C SER A 571 -10.20 36.52 -33.75
N SER A 572 -10.96 36.28 -34.82
CA SER A 572 -10.76 35.16 -35.77
C SER A 572 -10.01 35.70 -36.99
N ALA A 573 -8.90 35.05 -37.37
CA ALA A 573 -8.14 35.42 -38.55
C ALA A 573 -8.85 34.87 -39.81
N SER A 574 -9.81 35.63 -40.36
CA SER A 574 -10.64 35.32 -41.55
C SER A 574 -11.90 34.48 -41.29
N GLN A 575 -12.98 34.80 -42.03
CA GLN A 575 -14.35 34.26 -41.92
C GLN A 575 -14.51 32.75 -42.16
N ASN A 576 -13.42 31.99 -42.29
CA ASN A 576 -13.42 30.54 -42.50
C ASN A 576 -12.30 29.79 -41.73
N SER A 577 -11.67 30.43 -40.73
CA SER A 577 -10.59 29.80 -39.97
C SER A 577 -11.06 29.33 -38.59
N HIS A 578 -10.66 28.13 -38.19
CA HIS A 578 -10.77 27.65 -36.82
C HIS A 578 -9.73 28.31 -35.87
N LEU A 579 -9.07 29.38 -36.32
CA LEU A 579 -8.02 30.09 -35.60
C LEU A 579 -8.60 31.28 -34.81
N PHE A 580 -8.27 31.31 -33.53
CA PHE A 580 -8.70 32.33 -32.58
C PHE A 580 -7.49 32.92 -31.86
N GLU A 581 -7.46 34.24 -31.72
CA GLU A 581 -6.43 34.92 -30.93
C GLU A 581 -6.94 35.20 -29.51
N ILE A 582 -6.16 34.78 -28.52
CA ILE A 582 -6.47 34.92 -27.10
C ILE A 582 -5.47 35.87 -26.48
N LEU A 583 -5.98 36.96 -25.95
CA LEU A 583 -5.25 37.93 -25.15
C LEU A 583 -5.21 37.47 -23.70
N VAL A 584 -4.00 37.31 -23.16
CA VAL A 584 -3.77 36.98 -21.76
C VAL A 584 -3.17 38.18 -21.05
N THR A 585 -3.98 38.87 -20.24
CA THR A 585 -3.56 40.04 -19.48
C THR A 585 -3.07 39.71 -18.06
N SER A 586 -3.19 38.44 -17.65
CA SER A 586 -2.80 37.93 -16.34
C SER A 586 -1.82 36.78 -16.46
N ARG A 587 -1.21 36.38 -15.34
CA ARG A 587 -0.32 35.22 -15.29
C ARG A 587 -1.11 33.92 -15.09
N PRO A 588 -0.64 32.81 -15.65
CA PRO A 588 -1.29 31.52 -15.46
C PRO A 588 -1.12 31.04 -14.02
N LYS A 589 -2.18 30.44 -13.45
CA LYS A 589 -2.02 29.53 -12.32
C LYS A 589 -1.43 28.22 -12.83
N ILE A 590 -0.33 27.81 -12.24
CA ILE A 590 0.45 26.65 -12.63
C ILE A 590 0.00 25.46 -11.78
N LYS A 591 -0.39 24.34 -12.41
CA LYS A 591 -0.78 23.11 -11.71
C LYS A 591 0.03 21.94 -12.24
N ASN A 592 0.83 21.30 -11.39
CA ASN A 592 1.51 20.05 -11.74
C ASN A 592 0.47 18.95 -11.97
N ARG A 593 0.56 18.25 -13.11
CA ARG A 593 -0.42 17.23 -13.50
C ARG A 593 0.01 15.81 -13.13
N ARG A 594 1.30 15.57 -12.85
CA ARG A 594 1.88 14.22 -12.69
C ARG A 594 2.94 14.20 -11.57
N LYS A 595 2.97 13.09 -10.81
CA LYS A 595 3.96 12.76 -9.76
C LYS A 595 5.39 12.69 -10.32
N TYR A 596 5.53 12.13 -11.53
CA TYR A 596 6.81 11.92 -12.22
C TYR A 596 6.76 12.44 -13.66
N PRO A 597 7.88 12.98 -14.18
CA PRO A 597 8.00 13.26 -15.61
C PRO A 597 7.85 11.97 -16.41
N ARG A 598 7.29 12.07 -17.61
CA ARG A 598 7.20 10.96 -18.55
C ARG A 598 8.14 11.20 -19.71
N MET A 599 8.91 10.19 -20.06
CA MET A 599 9.75 10.19 -21.26
C MET A 599 8.96 9.53 -22.39
N ASP A 600 8.91 10.17 -23.53
CA ASP A 600 8.33 9.57 -24.74
C ASP A 600 9.28 8.52 -25.29
N ILE A 601 8.73 7.37 -25.65
CA ILE A 601 9.48 6.21 -26.11
C ILE A 601 8.65 5.50 -27.18
N SER A 602 9.26 4.64 -27.98
CA SER A 602 8.57 4.00 -29.12
C SER A 602 8.93 2.54 -29.32
N ASN A 603 9.48 1.88 -28.31
CA ASN A 603 9.82 0.46 -28.36
C ASN A 603 8.58 -0.40 -28.58
N LYS A 604 8.72 -1.45 -29.38
CA LYS A 604 7.69 -2.50 -29.48
C LYS A 604 7.61 -3.26 -28.17
N CYS A 605 6.41 -3.73 -27.82
CA CYS A 605 6.24 -4.54 -26.63
C CYS A 605 5.14 -5.60 -26.81
N LYS A 606 5.28 -6.70 -26.10
CA LYS A 606 4.22 -7.70 -25.94
C LYS A 606 3.49 -7.50 -24.63
N ILE A 607 2.17 -7.48 -24.67
CA ILE A 607 1.29 -7.23 -23.53
C ILE A 607 0.60 -8.55 -23.16
N PHE A 608 0.90 -9.09 -21.99
CA PHE A 608 0.25 -10.26 -21.42
C PHE A 608 -0.83 -9.81 -20.42
N VAL A 609 -2.07 -10.24 -20.62
CA VAL A 609 -3.20 -9.93 -19.74
C VAL A 609 -3.42 -11.10 -18.78
N GLU A 610 -3.22 -10.89 -17.48
CA GLU A 610 -3.22 -11.99 -16.49
C GLU A 610 -4.56 -12.72 -16.38
N GLU A 611 -5.67 -11.98 -16.42
CA GLU A 611 -7.01 -12.53 -16.22
C GLU A 611 -7.49 -13.42 -17.37
N THR A 612 -7.00 -13.16 -18.59
CA THR A 612 -7.44 -13.88 -19.81
C THR A 612 -6.36 -14.78 -20.39
N GLY A 613 -5.10 -14.62 -19.96
CA GLY A 613 -3.94 -15.28 -20.54
C GLY A 613 -3.63 -14.84 -21.98
N LYS A 614 -4.27 -13.78 -22.49
CA LYS A 614 -4.10 -13.31 -23.87
C LYS A 614 -2.82 -12.48 -24.00
N GLU A 615 -2.08 -12.74 -25.07
CA GLU A 615 -0.92 -11.94 -25.47
C GLU A 615 -1.31 -11.03 -26.64
N ILE A 616 -0.96 -9.75 -26.54
CA ILE A 616 -1.35 -8.68 -27.46
C ILE A 616 -0.10 -7.92 -27.89
N ASP A 617 0.05 -7.66 -29.19
CA ASP A 617 1.11 -6.77 -29.67
C ASP A 617 0.77 -5.30 -29.36
N GLY A 618 1.79 -4.58 -28.89
CA GLY A 618 1.69 -3.16 -28.60
C GLY A 618 3.00 -2.42 -28.83
N GLN A 619 2.96 -1.13 -28.55
CA GLN A 619 4.11 -0.25 -28.57
C GLN A 619 4.08 0.61 -27.32
N LEU A 620 5.22 0.76 -26.65
CA LEU A 620 5.35 1.68 -25.52
C LEU A 620 5.34 3.11 -26.05
N ASP A 621 4.50 3.97 -25.49
CA ASP A 621 4.28 5.38 -25.90
C ASP A 621 5.07 6.34 -25.00
N ASN A 622 4.99 6.11 -23.69
CA ASN A 622 5.77 6.83 -22.71
C ASN A 622 5.95 6.01 -21.43
N ILE A 623 7.00 6.34 -20.69
CA ILE A 623 7.35 5.68 -19.43
C ILE A 623 7.71 6.70 -18.35
N SER A 624 7.43 6.35 -17.10
CA SER A 624 7.77 7.12 -15.89
C SER A 624 8.00 6.16 -14.74
N ALA A 625 8.53 6.66 -13.63
CA ALA A 625 8.88 5.85 -12.46
C ALA A 625 7.72 4.99 -11.90
N ASN A 626 6.46 5.40 -12.06
CA ASN A 626 5.29 4.68 -11.53
C ASN A 626 4.28 4.27 -12.62
N GLY A 627 4.61 4.44 -13.89
CA GLY A 627 3.60 4.15 -14.90
C GLY A 627 4.05 4.39 -16.31
N PHE A 628 3.34 3.76 -17.22
CA PHE A 628 3.63 3.78 -18.64
C PHE A 628 2.34 3.92 -19.45
N ALA A 629 2.48 4.26 -20.72
CA ALA A 629 1.41 4.24 -21.69
C ALA A 629 1.77 3.33 -22.87
N LEU A 630 0.78 2.64 -23.40
CA LEU A 630 0.91 1.68 -24.48
C LEU A 630 -0.01 2.08 -25.63
N LEU A 631 0.40 1.82 -26.85
CA LEU A 631 -0.41 1.87 -28.07
C LEU A 631 -0.73 0.45 -28.50
N THR A 632 -1.99 0.14 -28.74
CA THR A 632 -2.42 -1.15 -29.30
C THR A 632 -3.62 -0.96 -30.22
N LYS A 633 -3.85 -1.91 -31.14
CA LYS A 633 -5.03 -1.92 -32.02
C LYS A 633 -6.19 -2.72 -31.42
N GLU A 634 -5.95 -3.42 -30.31
CA GLU A 634 -6.96 -4.25 -29.65
C GLU A 634 -7.90 -3.39 -28.78
N SER A 635 -9.21 -3.52 -29.00
CA SER A 635 -10.23 -2.79 -28.25
C SER A 635 -10.46 -3.31 -26.82
N TYR A 636 -9.79 -4.39 -26.42
CA TYR A 636 -9.96 -5.08 -25.14
C TYR A 636 -9.90 -4.12 -23.94
N PHE A 637 -8.96 -3.18 -23.93
CA PHE A 637 -8.74 -2.27 -22.81
C PHE A 637 -9.76 -1.14 -22.70
N LYS A 638 -10.69 -1.00 -23.65
CA LYS A 638 -11.77 0.00 -23.62
C LYS A 638 -12.78 -0.30 -22.50
N GLU A 639 -13.09 -1.58 -22.31
CA GLU A 639 -14.10 -2.06 -21.36
C GLU A 639 -13.47 -2.64 -20.07
N ASN A 640 -12.18 -2.98 -20.10
CA ASN A 640 -11.49 -3.65 -19.00
C ASN A 640 -10.53 -2.71 -18.24
N LYS A 641 -11.09 -1.66 -17.64
CA LYS A 641 -10.32 -0.83 -16.68
C LYS A 641 -10.06 -1.64 -15.42
N GLY A 642 -8.83 -1.60 -14.92
CA GLY A 642 -8.40 -2.34 -13.74
C GLY A 642 -7.72 -3.68 -14.04
N ALA A 643 -7.70 -4.12 -15.30
CA ALA A 643 -6.99 -5.33 -15.71
C ALA A 643 -5.50 -5.25 -15.35
N LYS A 644 -4.99 -6.36 -14.80
CA LYS A 644 -3.55 -6.53 -14.56
C LYS A 644 -2.86 -7.04 -15.82
N ILE A 645 -1.78 -6.36 -16.17
CA ILE A 645 -1.00 -6.68 -17.36
C ILE A 645 0.49 -6.76 -17.03
N LYS A 646 1.19 -7.56 -17.81
CA LYS A 646 2.65 -7.63 -17.82
C LYS A 646 3.13 -7.36 -19.23
N ILE A 647 4.05 -6.42 -19.40
CA ILE A 647 4.62 -6.11 -20.70
C ILE A 647 6.07 -6.56 -20.79
N THR A 648 6.49 -6.98 -21.97
CA THR A 648 7.91 -7.20 -22.31
C THR A 648 8.28 -6.25 -23.44
N ILE A 649 9.23 -5.37 -23.18
CA ILE A 649 9.70 -4.30 -24.07
C ILE A 649 10.89 -4.83 -24.88
N GLU A 650 10.81 -4.73 -26.20
CA GLU A 650 11.89 -5.11 -27.12
C GLU A 650 12.95 -4.00 -27.19
N ASP A 651 14.23 -4.37 -27.15
CA ASP A 651 15.38 -3.47 -27.28
C ASP A 651 15.36 -2.25 -26.31
N PHE A 652 14.98 -2.47 -25.05
CA PHE A 652 14.95 -1.40 -24.04
C PHE A 652 16.35 -1.09 -23.51
N ASP A 653 16.67 0.20 -23.37
CA ASP A 653 17.98 0.70 -22.90
C ASP A 653 18.36 0.22 -21.49
N LEU A 654 17.37 -0.21 -20.69
CA LEU A 654 17.56 -0.89 -19.41
C LEU A 654 17.19 -2.38 -19.54
N PRO A 655 18.14 -3.27 -19.89
CA PRO A 655 17.83 -4.68 -20.19
C PRO A 655 17.27 -5.46 -18.99
N LYS A 656 17.57 -5.03 -17.76
CA LYS A 656 17.06 -5.63 -16.52
C LYS A 656 15.64 -5.19 -16.17
N HIS A 657 15.16 -4.11 -16.79
CA HIS A 657 13.85 -3.50 -16.55
C HIS A 657 12.99 -3.52 -17.83
N ASN A 658 13.26 -4.46 -18.73
CA ASN A 658 12.50 -4.62 -19.97
C ASN A 658 11.15 -5.33 -19.75
N VAL A 659 10.87 -5.84 -18.55
CA VAL A 659 9.58 -6.43 -18.19
C VAL A 659 8.93 -5.57 -17.12
N LEU A 660 7.74 -5.01 -17.41
CA LEU A 660 7.00 -4.16 -16.46
C LEU A 660 5.63 -4.77 -16.14
N GLU A 661 5.24 -4.69 -14.89
CA GLU A 661 3.89 -5.05 -14.43
C GLU A 661 3.08 -3.78 -14.20
N GLY A 662 1.80 -3.80 -14.55
CA GLY A 662 0.94 -2.65 -14.37
C GLY A 662 -0.54 -2.96 -14.38
N LYS A 663 -1.31 -2.08 -13.73
CA LYS A 663 -2.76 -2.08 -13.74
C LYS A 663 -3.27 -1.02 -14.71
N VAL A 664 -4.21 -1.37 -15.59
CA VAL A 664 -4.81 -0.42 -16.54
C VAL A 664 -5.69 0.58 -15.79
N ILE A 665 -5.37 1.87 -15.88
CA ILE A 665 -6.10 2.95 -15.21
C ILE A 665 -6.95 3.79 -16.17
N ARG A 666 -6.56 3.84 -17.45
CA ARG A 666 -7.29 4.56 -18.50
C ARG A 666 -7.03 3.96 -19.87
N CYS A 667 -7.99 4.12 -20.77
CA CYS A 667 -7.84 3.81 -22.18
C CYS A 667 -8.53 4.92 -22.98
N SER A 668 -7.86 5.45 -24.00
CA SER A 668 -8.42 6.43 -24.94
C SER A 668 -8.17 5.99 -26.37
N GLU A 669 -9.13 6.23 -27.25
CA GLU A 669 -9.07 5.83 -28.65
C GLU A 669 -8.74 7.04 -29.53
N ASN A 670 -7.79 6.87 -30.45
CA ASN A 670 -7.44 7.87 -31.45
C ASN A 670 -7.24 7.18 -32.81
N GLU A 671 -8.11 7.45 -33.77
CA GLU A 671 -8.02 6.94 -35.16
C GLU A 671 -7.78 5.41 -35.27
N GLY A 672 -8.45 4.61 -34.42
CA GLY A 672 -8.32 3.15 -34.43
C GLY A 672 -7.11 2.60 -33.66
N VAL A 673 -6.37 3.46 -32.95
CA VAL A 673 -5.31 3.08 -32.01
C VAL A 673 -5.75 3.41 -30.58
N PHE A 674 -5.62 2.44 -29.68
CA PHE A 674 -5.93 2.56 -28.26
C PHE A 674 -4.68 2.91 -27.47
N ILE A 675 -4.73 4.05 -26.79
CA ILE A 675 -3.71 4.52 -25.85
C ILE A 675 -4.12 4.06 -24.44
N VAL A 676 -3.42 3.06 -23.93
CA VAL A 676 -3.69 2.43 -22.64
C VAL A 676 -2.70 2.98 -21.61
N GLY A 677 -3.20 3.69 -20.60
CA GLY A 677 -2.40 4.17 -19.49
C GLY A 677 -2.42 3.18 -18.34
N CYS A 678 -1.24 2.81 -17.86
CA CYS A 678 -1.03 1.82 -16.82
C CYS A 678 -0.27 2.42 -15.63
N GLN A 679 -0.59 1.93 -14.44
CA GLN A 679 0.09 2.25 -13.19
C GLN A 679 0.85 1.02 -12.70
N MET A 680 2.13 1.21 -12.37
CA MET A 680 2.98 0.16 -11.80
C MET A 680 2.64 -0.04 -10.32
N PRO A 681 2.81 -1.25 -9.77
CA PRO A 681 2.52 -1.52 -8.36
C PRO A 681 3.44 -0.73 -7.40
N GLU A 682 4.69 -0.47 -7.81
CA GLU A 682 5.67 0.29 -7.03
C GLU A 682 6.45 1.27 -7.93
N ASP A 683 7.13 2.24 -7.31
CA ASP A 683 8.01 3.19 -8.00
C ASP A 683 9.34 2.52 -8.37
N ASP A 684 9.71 2.53 -9.64
CA ASP A 684 10.99 2.02 -10.14
C ASP A 684 12.04 3.16 -10.18
N ASN A 685 13.04 3.07 -9.30
CA ASN A 685 14.07 4.09 -9.15
C ASN A 685 15.05 4.15 -10.34
N GLU A 686 15.33 3.02 -11.00
CA GLU A 686 16.26 2.98 -12.15
C GLU A 686 15.59 3.60 -13.38
N ILE A 687 14.32 3.27 -13.61
CA ILE A 687 13.50 3.92 -14.64
C ILE A 687 13.36 5.42 -14.34
N ARG A 688 13.21 5.81 -13.07
CA ARG A 688 13.16 7.23 -12.67
C ARG A 688 14.43 7.98 -13.03
N GLU A 689 15.61 7.43 -12.74
CA GLU A 689 16.90 8.05 -13.10
C GLU A 689 17.08 8.12 -14.61
N TYR A 690 16.75 7.04 -15.32
CA TYR A 690 16.82 6.98 -16.77
C TYR A 690 15.92 8.04 -17.45
N VAL A 691 14.68 8.18 -16.99
CA VAL A 691 13.73 9.20 -17.47
C VAL A 691 14.23 10.61 -17.17
N ASN A 692 14.74 10.87 -15.97
CA ASN A 692 15.25 12.20 -15.58
C ASN A 692 16.53 12.61 -16.31
N ASN A 693 17.34 11.66 -16.77
CA ASN A 693 18.55 11.95 -17.54
C ASN A 693 18.28 12.19 -19.03
N SER A 694 17.09 11.82 -19.50
CA SER A 694 16.71 11.83 -20.93
C SER A 694 15.75 12.96 -21.32
N ILE A 695 15.22 13.70 -20.34
CA ILE A 695 14.34 14.88 -20.48
C ILE A 695 15.09 16.12 -19.98
#